data_AF-A0A5S9F6C2-F1
#
_entry.id   AF-A0A5S9F6C2-F1
#
_cell.length_a   1.000
_cell.length_b   1.000
_cell.length_c   1.000
_cell.angle_alpha   90.00
_cell.angle_beta   90.00
_cell.angle_gamma   90.00
#
_symmetry.space_group_name_H-M   'P 1'
#
loop_
_entity.id
_entity.type
_entity.pdbx_description
1 polymer ?
#
loop_
_entity_poly.entity_id
_entity_poly.type
_entity_poly.pdbx_seq_one_letter_code
_entity_poly.pdbx_strand_id
1 'polypeptide(L)'
;MLKKIQFLLLCVVLSAAMVAQDFDDNFVENTFIAEGKGSTKKGAIVRARVEAMLKFLKLNMDSGDYESHNQQIETFLVENYREYTHDNVNVVQPYRDRQIRIMVEVKGDVLLQDIKNKFLRARSKAAGIWVSVNADRKVNSNRSLDMVLATVQDELGKHFTVRDTVAMKNLMKKEGQMLDLSASSDPQNYTWRKFSSIPIAMYFWLKMGYKYDEGTGGKVYRARIGARAVHVVTAQELFHFQHDKIGSTREGTIMTASIEVAQKIVAQVSQYNTILPEGEYTYKFVNFERKEDRDKIRQTMLDLKNGKRRYLDILPGGIGGGESYFTYRVKWLRSHSQFEMIQIVLEYLATNQVVVKCDKFTQKVMIFEPPNSNWSGGGNTGGGNNDYQPPVEEPVYEDDCDYIIAEGKARTKKSAITRAWREAMLKFLEDNVEYEYFEGNRNKIERFLVENWEDYTSTEPEEAIILRRFDGRRIRIKVCIEQDDLLKDIYNLVKKADDKLSGMWVAIVSDRENNPYQGTKPSTKDENTDRDVMFDYLQNLLGKHMKIRDLRALDRLMKKEAQMLGLSAGADPQAFIARKFAQVQIVVYLWLTTRRVSRDPATGTPVWYATVGCRLVHLQTAQELVKFQITSGDKTSIKPVGVFGGLTERMARAEAIKNVVRACYERVYNQIRTRKTVLQENIYTVKFANFTSRQERRIKDAILDLKSGKRAYCKIEASTGGGSGYMEYTLKWRRTRDTQADIIDIIIGYCEDNEVQVDSNKSTKGVIYFEPAEDEDDDDF
;
A
#
# COMPACT_ATOMS: atom_id res chain seq x y z
N MET A 1 -49.59 -4.51 -75.78
CA MET A 1 -49.07 -3.18 -75.37
C MET A 1 -49.44 -2.81 -73.94
N LEU A 2 -50.71 -2.87 -73.51
CA LEU A 2 -51.11 -2.46 -72.15
C LEU A 2 -50.34 -3.14 -71.00
N LYS A 3 -50.05 -4.45 -71.10
CA LYS A 3 -49.26 -5.15 -70.06
C LYS A 3 -47.80 -4.70 -69.97
N LYS A 4 -47.20 -4.24 -71.08
CA LYS A 4 -45.84 -3.68 -71.08
C LYS A 4 -45.81 -2.26 -70.51
N ILE A 5 -46.87 -1.47 -70.73
CA ILE A 5 -47.03 -0.13 -70.15
C ILE A 5 -47.27 -0.23 -68.64
N GLN A 6 -48.09 -1.19 -68.17
CA GLN A 6 -48.27 -1.43 -66.74
C GLN A 6 -46.99 -1.90 -66.05
N PHE A 7 -46.17 -2.73 -66.69
CA PHE A 7 -44.89 -3.17 -66.12
C PHE A 7 -43.88 -2.01 -66.06
N LEU A 8 -43.81 -1.16 -67.09
CA LEU A 8 -42.94 0.02 -67.07
C LEU A 8 -43.40 1.07 -66.06
N LEU A 9 -44.71 1.28 -65.88
CA LEU A 9 -45.25 2.15 -64.83
C LEU A 9 -44.96 1.59 -63.43
N LEU A 10 -45.07 0.26 -63.25
CA LEU A 10 -44.75 -0.38 -61.98
C LEU A 10 -43.25 -0.24 -61.66
N CYS A 11 -42.38 -0.41 -62.66
CA CYS A 11 -40.94 -0.20 -62.49
C CYS A 11 -40.58 1.26 -62.22
N VAL A 12 -41.23 2.24 -62.87
CA VAL A 12 -40.99 3.67 -62.60
C VAL A 12 -41.52 4.08 -61.22
N VAL A 13 -42.66 3.55 -60.79
CA VAL A 13 -43.22 3.79 -59.44
C VAL A 13 -42.37 3.13 -58.36
N LEU A 14 -41.85 1.91 -58.60
CA LEU A 14 -40.93 1.24 -57.67
C LEU A 14 -39.56 1.93 -57.64
N SER A 15 -39.05 2.43 -58.78
CA SER A 15 -37.79 3.19 -58.82
C SER A 15 -37.93 4.54 -58.13
N ALA A 16 -39.06 5.23 -58.30
CA ALA A 16 -39.34 6.48 -57.61
C ALA A 16 -39.59 6.28 -56.10
N ALA A 17 -40.20 5.15 -55.70
CA ALA A 17 -40.38 4.80 -54.29
C ALA A 17 -39.06 4.40 -53.62
N MET A 18 -38.15 3.71 -54.32
CA MET A 18 -36.83 3.36 -53.78
C MET A 18 -35.87 4.55 -53.75
N VAL A 19 -35.94 5.48 -54.72
CA VAL A 19 -35.16 6.73 -54.69
C VAL A 19 -35.71 7.74 -53.66
N ALA A 20 -37.00 7.65 -53.31
CA ALA A 20 -37.61 8.45 -52.24
C ALA A 20 -37.46 7.85 -50.82
N GLN A 21 -37.02 6.60 -50.68
CA GLN A 21 -36.70 5.99 -49.37
C GLN A 21 -35.21 6.04 -49.00
N ASP A 22 -34.31 6.30 -49.95
CA ASP A 22 -32.87 6.46 -49.68
C ASP A 22 -32.43 7.93 -49.47
N PHE A 23 -33.36 8.87 -49.56
CA PHE A 23 -33.16 10.25 -49.13
C PHE A 23 -34.22 10.59 -48.07
N ASP A 24 -33.75 10.85 -46.84
CA ASP A 24 -34.45 11.50 -45.70
C ASP A 24 -35.08 10.70 -44.53
N ASP A 25 -34.79 9.40 -44.34
CA ASP A 25 -35.23 8.71 -43.11
C ASP A 25 -34.31 8.93 -41.88
N ASN A 26 -33.15 9.61 -42.03
CA ASN A 26 -32.26 9.95 -40.90
C ASN A 26 -32.39 11.40 -40.40
N PHE A 27 -33.12 12.28 -41.10
CA PHE A 27 -33.16 13.72 -40.76
C PHE A 27 -34.33 14.12 -39.85
N VAL A 28 -35.38 13.29 -39.73
CA VAL A 28 -36.61 13.65 -39.02
C VAL A 28 -36.62 13.24 -37.54
N GLU A 29 -35.83 12.24 -37.11
CA GLU A 29 -35.90 11.72 -35.73
C GLU A 29 -35.25 12.61 -34.65
N ASN A 30 -34.55 13.67 -35.04
CA ASN A 30 -33.71 14.47 -34.13
C ASN A 30 -34.18 15.91 -33.88
N THR A 31 -35.34 16.30 -34.41
CA THR A 31 -35.86 17.66 -34.27
C THR A 31 -36.95 17.75 -33.19
N PHE A 32 -36.74 18.60 -32.19
CA PHE A 32 -37.63 18.74 -31.03
C PHE A 32 -38.14 20.18 -30.88
N ILE A 33 -39.43 20.31 -30.60
CA ILE A 33 -40.01 21.58 -30.14
C ILE A 33 -39.94 21.62 -28.61
N ALA A 34 -39.28 22.64 -28.08
CA ALA A 34 -39.06 22.80 -26.65
C ALA A 34 -39.34 24.22 -26.18
N GLU A 35 -39.80 24.32 -24.94
CA GLU A 35 -40.09 25.59 -24.29
C GLU A 35 -38.94 25.93 -23.33
N GLY A 36 -38.63 27.21 -23.18
CA GLY A 36 -37.60 27.65 -22.25
C GLY A 36 -38.06 28.88 -21.50
N LYS A 37 -37.94 28.82 -20.17
CA LYS A 37 -38.26 29.96 -19.29
C LYS A 37 -37.00 30.60 -18.76
N GLY A 38 -36.87 31.92 -18.87
CA GLY A 38 -35.68 32.64 -18.40
C GLY A 38 -35.94 34.12 -18.24
N SER A 39 -35.18 34.79 -17.36
CA SER A 39 -35.24 36.24 -17.19
C SER A 39 -34.75 37.03 -18.41
N THR A 40 -33.95 36.38 -19.27
CA THR A 40 -33.43 36.94 -20.51
C THR A 40 -33.79 36.05 -21.70
N LYS A 41 -33.94 36.64 -22.89
CA LYS A 41 -34.16 35.91 -24.15
C LYS A 41 -33.07 34.84 -24.38
N LYS A 42 -31.81 35.19 -24.11
CA LYS A 42 -30.67 34.27 -24.23
C LYS A 42 -30.79 33.09 -23.26
N GLY A 43 -31.11 33.37 -21.99
CA GLY A 43 -31.31 32.31 -20.99
C GLY A 43 -32.49 31.39 -21.32
N ALA A 44 -33.59 31.94 -21.83
CA ALA A 44 -34.74 31.17 -22.27
C ALA A 44 -34.40 30.26 -23.47
N ILE A 45 -33.62 30.75 -24.45
CA ILE A 45 -33.14 29.93 -25.59
C ILE A 45 -32.27 28.76 -25.11
N VAL A 46 -31.33 29.02 -24.18
CA VAL A 46 -30.48 27.95 -23.64
C VAL A 46 -31.32 26.87 -22.96
N ARG A 47 -32.29 27.26 -22.13
CA ARG A 47 -33.17 26.29 -21.46
C ARG A 47 -34.00 25.48 -22.44
N ALA A 48 -34.53 26.11 -23.49
CA ALA A 48 -35.29 25.39 -24.50
C ALA A 48 -34.40 24.40 -25.28
N ARG A 49 -33.15 24.75 -25.58
CA ARG A 49 -32.19 23.80 -26.19
C ARG A 49 -31.87 22.62 -25.27
N VAL A 50 -31.68 22.87 -23.98
CA VAL A 50 -31.46 21.81 -22.97
C VAL A 50 -32.68 20.91 -22.87
N GLU A 51 -33.89 21.47 -22.81
CA GLU A 51 -35.13 20.69 -22.75
C GLU A 51 -35.32 19.82 -24.00
N ALA A 52 -35.00 20.31 -25.20
CA ALA A 52 -35.01 19.53 -26.43
C ALA A 52 -34.08 18.31 -26.34
N MET A 53 -32.84 18.50 -25.89
CA MET A 53 -31.88 17.41 -25.69
C MET A 53 -32.32 16.42 -24.60
N LEU A 54 -32.93 16.89 -23.52
CA LEU A 54 -33.48 16.01 -22.47
C LEU A 54 -34.63 15.14 -23.00
N LYS A 55 -35.52 15.71 -23.82
CA LYS A 55 -36.59 14.94 -24.50
C LYS A 55 -36.01 13.85 -25.38
N PHE A 56 -34.98 14.19 -26.16
CA PHE A 56 -34.25 13.22 -26.98
C PHE A 56 -33.65 12.09 -26.15
N LEU A 57 -32.91 12.41 -25.08
CA LEU A 57 -32.29 11.41 -24.21
C LEU A 57 -33.32 10.52 -23.50
N LYS A 58 -34.45 11.08 -23.06
CA LYS A 58 -35.52 10.32 -22.41
C LYS A 58 -36.18 9.29 -23.33
N LEU A 59 -36.21 9.55 -24.64
CA LEU A 59 -36.74 8.63 -25.65
C LEU A 59 -35.74 7.53 -26.02
N ASN A 60 -34.44 7.85 -25.99
CA ASN A 60 -33.37 7.01 -26.56
C ASN A 60 -32.47 6.32 -25.53
N MET A 61 -32.67 6.56 -24.23
CA MET A 61 -31.97 5.88 -23.14
C MET A 61 -32.92 4.97 -22.36
N ASP A 62 -32.36 3.92 -21.73
CA ASP A 62 -33.08 3.12 -20.75
C ASP A 62 -33.60 4.02 -19.61
N SER A 63 -34.86 3.82 -19.20
CA SER A 63 -35.51 4.68 -18.20
C SER A 63 -34.76 4.71 -16.88
N GLY A 64 -34.15 3.59 -16.47
CA GLY A 64 -33.35 3.52 -15.25
C GLY A 64 -32.02 4.28 -15.37
N ASP A 65 -31.40 4.24 -16.55
CA ASP A 65 -30.16 4.99 -16.83
C ASP A 65 -30.39 6.50 -16.83
N TYR A 66 -31.48 6.95 -17.46
CA TYR A 66 -31.83 8.37 -17.52
C TYR A 66 -32.20 8.92 -16.14
N GLU A 67 -33.09 8.24 -15.41
CA GLU A 67 -33.56 8.73 -14.10
C GLU A 67 -32.44 8.82 -13.06
N SER A 68 -31.52 7.85 -13.05
CA SER A 68 -30.40 7.83 -12.11
C SER A 68 -29.37 8.95 -12.32
N HIS A 69 -29.30 9.54 -13.52
CA HIS A 69 -28.32 10.57 -13.85
C HIS A 69 -28.93 11.91 -14.28
N ASN A 70 -30.25 12.07 -14.22
CA ASN A 70 -30.98 13.21 -14.79
C ASN A 70 -30.37 14.58 -14.39
N GLN A 71 -30.06 14.78 -13.10
CA GLN A 71 -29.48 16.05 -12.63
C GLN A 71 -28.06 16.32 -13.16
N GLN A 72 -27.25 15.27 -13.32
CA GLN A 72 -25.88 15.38 -13.84
C GLN A 72 -25.89 15.61 -15.35
N ILE A 73 -26.80 14.93 -16.07
CA ILE A 73 -27.06 15.13 -17.49
C ILE A 73 -27.50 16.57 -17.73
N GLU A 74 -28.46 17.08 -16.96
CA GLU A 74 -28.94 18.46 -17.11
C GLU A 74 -27.80 19.48 -16.92
N THR A 75 -26.98 19.31 -15.88
CA THR A 75 -25.83 20.19 -15.62
C THR A 75 -24.83 20.15 -16.79
N PHE A 76 -24.52 18.95 -17.29
CA PHE A 76 -23.62 18.77 -18.42
C PHE A 76 -24.15 19.40 -19.71
N LEU A 77 -25.45 19.26 -19.97
CA LEU A 77 -26.09 19.86 -21.14
C LEU A 77 -26.10 21.38 -21.07
N VAL A 78 -26.32 21.97 -19.89
CA VAL A 78 -26.24 23.44 -19.72
C VAL A 78 -24.87 23.98 -20.09
N GLU A 79 -23.80 23.24 -19.78
CA GLU A 79 -22.43 23.65 -20.09
C GLU A 79 -22.05 23.43 -21.57
N ASN A 80 -22.60 22.39 -22.22
CA ASN A 80 -22.11 21.91 -23.52
C ASN A 80 -23.18 21.90 -24.63
N TYR A 81 -24.36 22.51 -24.43
CA TYR A 81 -25.49 22.42 -25.38
C TYR A 81 -25.15 22.84 -26.82
N ARG A 82 -24.16 23.71 -27.02
CA ARG A 82 -23.76 24.19 -28.34
C ARG A 82 -23.11 23.12 -29.20
N GLU A 83 -22.45 22.15 -28.57
CA GLU A 83 -21.76 21.08 -29.28
C GLU A 83 -22.77 20.12 -29.91
N TYR A 84 -23.92 19.96 -29.26
CA TYR A 84 -24.97 18.98 -29.57
C TYR A 84 -26.20 19.58 -30.24
N THR A 85 -26.23 20.88 -30.52
CA THR A 85 -27.33 21.53 -31.24
C THR A 85 -26.81 22.23 -32.48
N HIS A 86 -27.59 22.23 -33.55
CA HIS A 86 -27.26 23.06 -34.71
C HIS A 86 -27.47 24.55 -34.38
N ASP A 87 -26.68 25.43 -34.98
CA ASP A 87 -26.74 26.87 -34.71
C ASP A 87 -28.04 27.52 -35.19
N ASN A 88 -28.71 26.90 -36.17
CA ASN A 88 -29.99 27.33 -36.69
C ASN A 88 -31.10 27.09 -35.67
N VAL A 89 -31.52 28.17 -34.98
CA VAL A 89 -32.66 28.15 -34.07
C VAL A 89 -33.88 28.68 -34.80
N ASN A 90 -34.81 27.80 -35.13
CA ASN A 90 -36.11 28.19 -35.65
C ASN A 90 -37.01 28.58 -34.48
N VAL A 91 -37.25 29.89 -34.31
CA VAL A 91 -38.13 30.41 -33.25
C VAL A 91 -39.59 30.17 -33.65
N VAL A 92 -40.23 29.21 -32.98
CA VAL A 92 -41.64 28.86 -33.19
C VAL A 92 -42.55 29.88 -32.49
N GLN A 93 -42.16 30.31 -31.29
CA GLN A 93 -42.86 31.36 -30.55
C GLN A 93 -41.84 32.39 -30.04
N PRO A 94 -41.99 33.68 -30.37
CA PRO A 94 -41.09 34.72 -29.93
C PRO A 94 -41.14 34.89 -28.42
N TYR A 95 -40.05 35.41 -27.85
CA TYR A 95 -39.90 35.57 -26.41
C TYR A 95 -40.96 36.53 -25.85
N ARG A 96 -41.91 36.00 -25.07
CA ARG A 96 -42.98 36.73 -24.36
C ARG A 96 -43.18 36.12 -22.98
N ASP A 97 -43.48 36.95 -21.99
CA ASP A 97 -43.71 36.52 -20.60
C ASP A 97 -42.62 35.65 -19.99
N ARG A 98 -41.35 35.95 -20.34
CA ARG A 98 -40.16 35.19 -19.92
C ARG A 98 -40.09 33.77 -20.49
N GLN A 99 -40.84 33.47 -21.55
CA GLN A 99 -40.91 32.16 -22.20
C GLN A 99 -40.56 32.28 -23.69
N ILE A 100 -39.92 31.26 -24.26
CA ILE A 100 -39.70 31.12 -25.70
C ILE A 100 -39.96 29.67 -26.10
N ARG A 101 -40.47 29.46 -27.31
CA ARG A 101 -40.57 28.12 -27.90
C ARG A 101 -39.75 28.07 -29.17
N ILE A 102 -38.84 27.10 -29.25
CA ILE A 102 -37.93 26.95 -30.38
C ILE A 102 -37.97 25.50 -30.87
N MET A 103 -37.69 25.35 -32.15
CA MET A 103 -37.44 24.06 -32.78
C MET A 103 -35.92 23.88 -32.87
N VAL A 104 -35.44 22.76 -32.33
CA VAL A 104 -34.01 22.47 -32.17
C VAL A 104 -33.72 21.11 -32.77
N GLU A 105 -32.75 21.08 -33.68
CA GLU A 105 -32.17 19.85 -34.19
C GLU A 105 -31.01 19.43 -33.28
N VAL A 106 -31.10 18.21 -32.75
CA VAL A 106 -30.13 17.63 -31.82
C VAL A 106 -29.19 16.69 -32.59
N LYS A 107 -27.88 16.83 -32.39
CA LYS A 107 -26.89 15.88 -32.93
C LYS A 107 -26.93 14.59 -32.12
N GLY A 108 -27.94 13.77 -32.38
CA GLY A 108 -28.34 12.65 -31.54
C GLY A 108 -27.25 11.63 -31.27
N ASP A 109 -26.54 11.18 -32.31
CA ASP A 109 -25.49 10.15 -32.20
C ASP A 109 -24.32 10.60 -31.33
N VAL A 110 -23.83 11.82 -31.57
CA VAL A 110 -22.72 12.41 -30.81
C VAL A 110 -23.11 12.60 -29.36
N LEU A 111 -24.31 13.13 -29.12
CA LEU A 111 -24.83 13.32 -27.77
C LEU A 111 -25.00 11.98 -27.03
N LEU A 112 -25.63 10.97 -27.64
CA LEU A 112 -25.80 9.65 -27.03
C LEU A 112 -24.46 8.99 -26.75
N GLN A 113 -23.50 9.10 -27.68
CA GLN A 113 -22.18 8.52 -27.51
C GLN A 113 -21.41 9.19 -26.36
N ASP A 114 -21.47 10.52 -26.24
CA ASP A 114 -20.82 11.25 -25.15
C ASP A 114 -21.49 11.00 -23.80
N ILE A 115 -22.83 10.99 -23.75
CA ILE A 115 -23.58 10.62 -22.53
C ILE A 115 -23.26 9.18 -22.13
N LYS A 116 -23.25 8.24 -23.07
CA LYS A 116 -22.85 6.84 -22.83
C LYS A 116 -21.41 6.75 -22.34
N ASN A 117 -20.49 7.47 -22.96
CA ASN A 117 -19.07 7.46 -22.58
C ASN A 117 -18.82 8.10 -21.22
N LYS A 118 -19.58 9.13 -20.86
CA LYS A 118 -19.35 9.91 -19.64
C LYS A 118 -20.09 9.35 -18.43
N PHE A 119 -21.34 8.94 -18.61
CA PHE A 119 -22.20 8.47 -17.52
C PHE A 119 -22.35 6.94 -17.51
N LEU A 120 -22.46 6.29 -18.67
CA LEU A 120 -22.68 4.83 -18.73
C LEU A 120 -21.40 4.00 -18.68
N ARG A 121 -20.26 4.48 -19.20
CA ARG A 121 -18.95 3.83 -18.92
C ARG A 121 -18.59 3.93 -17.44
N ALA A 122 -18.93 5.04 -16.77
CA ALA A 122 -18.79 5.16 -15.32
C ALA A 122 -19.63 4.10 -14.59
N ARG A 123 -20.87 3.84 -15.05
CA ARG A 123 -21.70 2.72 -14.55
C ARG A 123 -21.09 1.35 -14.83
N SER A 124 -20.55 1.07 -16.02
CA SER A 124 -19.89 -0.21 -16.32
C SER A 124 -18.66 -0.48 -15.44
N LYS A 125 -17.94 0.60 -15.06
CA LYS A 125 -16.80 0.52 -14.14
C LYS A 125 -17.25 0.45 -12.68
N ALA A 126 -18.32 1.17 -12.30
CA ALA A 126 -18.94 1.11 -10.98
C ALA A 126 -19.59 -0.26 -10.68
N ALA A 127 -20.19 -0.91 -11.68
CA ALA A 127 -20.66 -2.29 -11.58
C ALA A 127 -19.50 -3.26 -11.26
N GLY A 128 -18.29 -2.94 -11.74
CA GLY A 128 -17.05 -3.62 -11.39
C GLY A 128 -16.50 -3.30 -9.99
N ILE A 129 -17.09 -2.35 -9.25
CA ILE A 129 -16.72 -2.01 -7.87
C ILE A 129 -17.50 -2.91 -6.93
N TRP A 130 -16.75 -3.63 -6.09
CA TRP A 130 -17.32 -4.54 -5.11
C TRP A 130 -17.46 -3.77 -3.79
N VAL A 131 -18.65 -3.83 -3.21
CA VAL A 131 -18.97 -3.12 -1.96
C VAL A 131 -19.47 -4.10 -0.92
N SER A 132 -18.90 -4.04 0.29
CA SER A 132 -19.44 -4.73 1.47
C SER A 132 -20.29 -3.75 2.29
N VAL A 133 -21.51 -4.14 2.64
CA VAL A 133 -22.45 -3.34 3.45
C VAL A 133 -22.57 -4.00 4.81
N ASN A 134 -22.22 -3.28 5.89
CA ASN A 134 -22.28 -3.77 7.26
C ASN A 134 -23.06 -2.78 8.14
N ALA A 135 -23.61 -3.26 9.26
CA ALA A 135 -24.25 -2.40 10.25
C ALA A 135 -23.55 -2.45 11.61
N ASP A 136 -23.47 -1.30 12.28
CA ASP A 136 -23.00 -1.22 13.67
C ASP A 136 -24.14 -1.61 14.61
N ARG A 137 -24.10 -2.86 15.08
CA ARG A 137 -25.18 -3.49 15.87
C ARG A 137 -25.24 -3.04 17.33
N LYS A 138 -24.43 -2.06 17.75
CA LYS A 138 -24.30 -1.71 19.17
C LYS A 138 -25.52 -1.05 19.82
N VAL A 139 -26.53 -0.58 19.06
CA VAL A 139 -27.46 0.42 19.62
C VAL A 139 -28.97 0.24 19.32
N ASN A 140 -29.44 -0.62 18.39
CA ASN A 140 -30.88 -0.62 18.03
C ASN A 140 -31.50 -1.99 17.71
N SER A 141 -32.85 -2.05 17.80
CA SER A 141 -33.65 -3.25 17.50
C SER A 141 -33.30 -3.81 16.11
N ASN A 142 -32.86 -5.08 16.06
CA ASN A 142 -32.36 -5.75 14.84
C ASN A 142 -33.23 -5.48 13.60
N ARG A 143 -34.57 -5.60 13.72
CA ARG A 143 -35.51 -5.46 12.60
C ARG A 143 -35.44 -4.14 11.82
N SER A 144 -35.28 -2.99 12.48
CA SER A 144 -35.21 -1.71 11.77
C SER A 144 -33.87 -1.47 11.09
N LEU A 145 -32.80 -2.02 11.64
CA LEU A 145 -31.47 -1.94 11.04
C LEU A 145 -31.36 -2.92 9.85
N ASP A 146 -31.99 -4.09 9.95
CA ASP A 146 -32.11 -5.04 8.84
C ASP A 146 -32.91 -4.43 7.67
N MET A 147 -33.96 -3.65 7.95
CA MET A 147 -34.68 -2.89 6.91
C MET A 147 -33.79 -1.86 6.20
N VAL A 148 -32.95 -1.13 6.95
CA VAL A 148 -31.99 -0.18 6.36
C VAL A 148 -31.04 -0.94 5.45
N LEU A 149 -30.46 -2.04 5.93
CA LEU A 149 -29.52 -2.85 5.15
C LEU A 149 -30.17 -3.40 3.88
N ALA A 150 -31.35 -4.01 3.97
CA ALA A 150 -32.04 -4.57 2.81
C ALA A 150 -32.36 -3.49 1.76
N THR A 151 -32.89 -2.35 2.19
CA THR A 151 -33.23 -1.24 1.28
C THR A 151 -31.98 -0.63 0.64
N VAL A 152 -30.93 -0.40 1.42
CA VAL A 152 -29.67 0.14 0.90
C VAL A 152 -28.97 -0.86 -0.02
N GLN A 153 -29.00 -2.15 0.28
CA GLN A 153 -28.42 -3.19 -0.58
C GLN A 153 -29.14 -3.28 -1.92
N ASP A 154 -30.47 -3.22 -1.93
CA ASP A 154 -31.27 -3.23 -3.16
C ASP A 154 -30.95 -2.00 -4.03
N GLU A 155 -30.95 -0.80 -3.43
CA GLU A 155 -30.64 0.43 -4.15
C GLU A 155 -29.18 0.49 -4.63
N LEU A 156 -28.21 0.10 -3.79
CA LEU A 156 -26.81 0.03 -4.21
C LEU A 156 -26.56 -1.08 -5.23
N GLY A 157 -27.29 -2.19 -5.17
CA GLY A 157 -27.19 -3.31 -6.10
C GLY A 157 -27.53 -2.94 -7.56
N LYS A 158 -28.29 -1.87 -7.76
CA LYS A 158 -28.56 -1.29 -9.09
C LYS A 158 -27.32 -0.66 -9.73
N HIS A 159 -26.32 -0.28 -8.92
CA HIS A 159 -25.15 0.49 -9.33
C HIS A 159 -23.80 -0.22 -9.05
N PHE A 160 -23.74 -1.11 -8.07
CA PHE A 160 -22.53 -1.77 -7.58
C PHE A 160 -22.72 -3.28 -7.43
N THR A 161 -21.62 -4.04 -7.45
CA THR A 161 -21.68 -5.44 -7.02
C THR A 161 -21.67 -5.49 -5.49
N VAL A 162 -22.87 -5.51 -4.90
CA VAL A 162 -23.05 -5.58 -3.44
C VAL A 162 -22.88 -7.01 -2.97
N ARG A 163 -21.98 -7.23 -2.00
CA ARG A 163 -21.78 -8.53 -1.35
C ARG A 163 -22.18 -8.46 0.11
N ASP A 164 -23.20 -9.22 0.48
CA ASP A 164 -23.56 -9.38 1.88
C ASP A 164 -22.54 -10.27 2.59
N THR A 165 -21.79 -9.66 3.49
CA THR A 165 -20.78 -10.29 4.34
C THR A 165 -21.37 -11.36 5.25
N VAL A 166 -22.66 -11.29 5.60
CA VAL A 166 -23.35 -12.25 6.46
C VAL A 166 -23.91 -13.43 5.65
N ALA A 167 -24.66 -13.18 4.58
CA ALA A 167 -25.12 -14.25 3.68
C ALA A 167 -23.96 -15.04 3.10
N MET A 168 -22.83 -14.39 2.75
CA MET A 168 -21.68 -15.11 2.20
C MET A 168 -20.90 -15.89 3.26
N LYS A 169 -20.82 -15.40 4.52
CA LYS A 169 -20.31 -16.21 5.65
C LYS A 169 -21.19 -17.44 5.91
N ASN A 170 -22.51 -17.30 5.77
CA ASN A 170 -23.44 -18.42 5.91
C ASN A 170 -23.38 -19.39 4.73
N LEU A 171 -23.18 -18.89 3.50
CA LEU A 171 -22.96 -19.71 2.31
C LEU A 171 -21.65 -20.48 2.42
N MET A 172 -20.57 -19.84 2.89
CA MET A 172 -19.28 -20.48 3.17
C MET A 172 -19.39 -21.54 4.27
N LYS A 173 -20.21 -21.31 5.29
CA LYS A 173 -20.48 -22.29 6.34
C LYS A 173 -21.24 -23.51 5.77
N LYS A 174 -22.18 -23.30 4.84
CA LYS A 174 -22.92 -24.36 4.16
C LYS A 174 -22.08 -25.09 3.10
N GLU A 175 -21.26 -24.39 2.32
CA GLU A 175 -20.33 -24.98 1.36
C GLU A 175 -19.24 -25.78 2.07
N GLY A 176 -18.70 -25.27 3.18
CA GLY A 176 -17.77 -26.03 4.03
C GLY A 176 -18.39 -27.30 4.60
N GLN A 177 -19.69 -27.28 4.91
CA GLN A 177 -20.44 -28.46 5.35
C GLN A 177 -20.77 -29.44 4.20
N MET A 178 -20.90 -28.97 2.96
CA MET A 178 -21.12 -29.83 1.79
C MET A 178 -19.83 -30.40 1.20
N LEU A 179 -18.70 -29.70 1.34
CA LEU A 179 -17.40 -30.08 0.79
C LEU A 179 -16.62 -31.09 1.66
N ASP A 180 -17.10 -31.40 2.86
CA ASP A 180 -16.60 -32.51 3.68
C ASP A 180 -16.94 -33.91 3.09
N LEU A 181 -17.60 -33.99 1.92
CA LEU A 181 -17.97 -35.26 1.26
C LEU A 181 -17.27 -35.57 -0.07
N SER A 182 -16.30 -34.78 -0.53
CA SER A 182 -15.44 -35.27 -1.63
C SER A 182 -14.11 -34.53 -1.71
N ALA A 183 -13.03 -35.32 -1.61
CA ALA A 183 -11.66 -34.93 -1.90
C ALA A 183 -11.55 -34.21 -3.26
N SER A 184 -11.29 -32.90 -3.24
CA SER A 184 -10.64 -32.22 -4.34
C SER A 184 -9.78 -31.08 -3.82
N SER A 185 -8.62 -30.94 -4.45
CA SER A 185 -7.57 -29.97 -4.16
C SER A 185 -8.08 -28.53 -4.25
N ASP A 186 -7.94 -27.83 -3.12
CA ASP A 186 -7.83 -26.38 -2.99
C ASP A 186 -9.04 -25.47 -3.37
N PRO A 187 -10.19 -25.60 -2.69
CA PRO A 187 -11.27 -24.59 -2.75
C PRO A 187 -10.92 -23.29 -2.03
N GLN A 188 -10.00 -23.32 -1.06
CA GLN A 188 -9.71 -22.19 -0.15
C GLN A 188 -8.95 -21.05 -0.83
N ASN A 189 -8.20 -21.30 -1.91
CA ASN A 189 -7.49 -20.26 -2.65
C ASN A 189 -8.41 -19.39 -3.56
N TYR A 190 -9.58 -19.88 -3.96
CA TYR A 190 -10.45 -19.16 -4.90
C TYR A 190 -11.29 -18.07 -4.23
N THR A 191 -11.68 -18.26 -2.97
CA THR A 191 -12.63 -17.39 -2.25
C THR A 191 -11.95 -16.20 -1.58
N TRP A 192 -10.70 -16.33 -1.11
CA TRP A 192 -9.93 -15.21 -0.55
C TRP A 192 -9.49 -14.19 -1.61
N ARG A 193 -9.17 -14.62 -2.83
CA ARG A 193 -8.88 -13.72 -3.97
C ARG A 193 -10.06 -12.78 -4.28
N LYS A 194 -11.30 -13.22 -4.03
CA LYS A 194 -12.53 -12.42 -4.19
C LYS A 194 -12.78 -11.42 -3.05
N PHE A 195 -12.06 -11.51 -1.94
CA PHE A 195 -12.15 -10.56 -0.81
C PHE A 195 -11.06 -9.48 -0.89
N SER A 196 -9.86 -9.81 -1.38
CA SER A 196 -8.84 -8.82 -1.75
C SER A 196 -9.27 -7.89 -2.88
N SER A 197 -10.34 -8.23 -3.60
CA SER A 197 -10.93 -7.44 -4.67
C SER A 197 -12.12 -6.56 -4.22
N ILE A 198 -12.43 -6.47 -2.91
CA ILE A 198 -13.44 -5.54 -2.39
C ILE A 198 -12.74 -4.23 -2.00
N PRO A 199 -12.75 -3.19 -2.85
CA PRO A 199 -12.08 -1.93 -2.55
C PRO A 199 -12.76 -1.14 -1.43
N ILE A 200 -14.08 -1.27 -1.25
CA ILE A 200 -14.87 -0.38 -0.39
C ILE A 200 -15.73 -1.17 0.62
N ALA A 201 -15.58 -0.84 1.91
CA ALA A 201 -16.43 -1.30 2.99
C ALA A 201 -17.31 -0.15 3.51
N MET A 202 -18.61 -0.35 3.56
CA MET A 202 -19.61 0.60 4.03
C MET A 202 -20.24 0.15 5.34
N TYR A 203 -20.38 1.08 6.28
CA TYR A 203 -20.91 0.88 7.61
C TYR A 203 -22.11 1.80 7.83
N PHE A 204 -23.21 1.22 8.29
CA PHE A 204 -24.46 1.92 8.55
C PHE A 204 -24.82 1.85 10.03
N TRP A 205 -25.37 2.94 10.54
CA TRP A 205 -26.05 2.96 11.83
C TRP A 205 -27.35 3.74 11.72
N LEU A 206 -28.33 3.34 12.51
CA LEU A 206 -29.62 3.99 12.60
C LEU A 206 -29.76 4.57 14.00
N LYS A 207 -30.33 5.77 14.13
CA LYS A 207 -30.86 6.33 15.38
C LYS A 207 -32.30 6.73 15.13
N MET A 208 -33.23 6.09 15.84
CA MET A 208 -34.65 6.38 15.75
C MET A 208 -35.10 7.29 16.89
N GLY A 209 -36.00 8.22 16.59
CA GLY A 209 -36.77 8.97 17.56
C GLY A 209 -38.21 9.12 17.11
N TYR A 210 -39.09 9.52 18.02
CA TYR A 210 -40.42 9.98 17.68
C TYR A 210 -40.77 11.22 18.50
N LYS A 211 -41.64 12.06 17.95
CA LYS A 211 -42.31 13.15 18.66
C LYS A 211 -43.81 13.05 18.41
N TYR A 212 -44.60 13.49 19.37
CA TYR A 212 -46.02 13.69 19.14
C TYR A 212 -46.19 15.05 18.46
N ASP A 213 -46.90 15.08 17.34
CA ASP A 213 -47.22 16.32 16.64
C ASP A 213 -48.67 16.70 16.95
N GLU A 214 -48.83 17.79 17.67
CA GLU A 214 -50.13 18.31 18.11
C GLU A 214 -51.01 18.72 16.93
N GLY A 215 -50.43 19.10 15.78
CA GLY A 215 -51.18 19.52 14.60
C GLY A 215 -51.76 18.34 13.80
N THR A 216 -51.10 17.19 13.80
CA THR A 216 -51.55 15.99 13.08
C THR A 216 -52.21 14.94 13.99
N GLY A 217 -52.19 15.15 15.31
CA GLY A 217 -52.74 14.22 16.30
C GLY A 217 -52.03 12.86 16.32
N GLY A 218 -50.83 12.77 15.73
CA GLY A 218 -50.15 11.51 15.44
C GLY A 218 -48.69 11.49 15.91
N LYS A 219 -48.13 10.27 15.98
CA LYS A 219 -46.68 10.09 16.20
C LYS A 219 -45.94 10.40 14.90
N VAL A 220 -45.02 11.34 14.98
CA VAL A 220 -44.08 11.64 13.91
C VAL A 220 -42.75 10.97 14.22
N TYR A 221 -42.28 10.15 13.29
CA TYR A 221 -41.03 9.40 13.43
C TYR A 221 -39.88 10.16 12.78
N ARG A 222 -38.72 10.18 13.44
CA ARG A 222 -37.47 10.70 12.90
C ARG A 222 -36.47 9.57 12.78
N ALA A 223 -36.05 9.27 11.56
CA ALA A 223 -34.97 8.33 11.29
C ALA A 223 -33.69 9.11 10.96
N ARG A 224 -32.63 8.88 11.74
CA ARG A 224 -31.28 9.36 11.44
C ARG A 224 -30.43 8.18 11.03
N ILE A 225 -30.08 8.09 9.75
CA ILE A 225 -29.18 7.07 9.24
C ILE A 225 -27.82 7.71 9.04
N GLY A 226 -26.79 7.11 9.64
CA GLY A 226 -25.43 7.45 9.31
C GLY A 226 -24.78 6.40 8.45
N ALA A 227 -23.96 6.86 7.52
CA ALA A 227 -23.21 6.03 6.59
C ALA A 227 -21.74 6.44 6.64
N ARG A 228 -20.85 5.44 6.65
CA ARG A 228 -19.40 5.60 6.62
C ARG A 228 -18.81 4.62 5.62
N ALA A 229 -18.02 5.09 4.66
CA ALA A 229 -17.30 4.24 3.73
C ALA A 229 -15.79 4.32 3.96
N VAL A 230 -15.12 3.17 3.88
CA VAL A 230 -13.68 3.03 4.07
C VAL A 230 -13.10 2.24 2.91
N HIS A 231 -12.01 2.72 2.35
CA HIS A 231 -11.23 1.98 1.37
C HIS A 231 -10.41 0.90 2.10
N VAL A 232 -10.67 -0.37 1.80
CA VAL A 232 -10.19 -1.52 2.62
C VAL A 232 -8.66 -1.63 2.61
N VAL A 233 -8.03 -1.35 1.47
CA VAL A 233 -6.58 -1.51 1.29
C VAL A 233 -5.80 -0.41 2.01
N THR A 234 -6.29 0.82 1.95
CA THR A 234 -5.58 2.00 2.50
C THR A 234 -6.08 2.41 3.88
N ALA A 235 -7.15 1.80 4.37
CA ALA A 235 -7.88 2.19 5.58
C ALA A 235 -8.36 3.66 5.58
N GLN A 236 -8.39 4.31 4.41
CA GLN A 236 -8.81 5.69 4.27
C GLN A 236 -10.33 5.80 4.30
N GLU A 237 -10.85 6.71 5.12
CA GLU A 237 -12.27 7.07 5.10
C GLU A 237 -12.59 7.81 3.81
N LEU A 238 -13.48 7.24 2.99
CA LEU A 238 -13.93 7.86 1.75
C LEU A 238 -14.97 8.94 2.05
N PHE A 239 -15.94 8.62 2.90
CA PHE A 239 -16.94 9.57 3.35
C PHE A 239 -17.60 9.13 4.64
N HIS A 240 -18.16 10.10 5.34
CA HIS A 240 -18.98 9.91 6.53
C HIS A 240 -20.03 11.01 6.57
N PHE A 241 -21.30 10.62 6.53
CA PHE A 241 -22.40 11.57 6.66
C PHE A 241 -23.56 10.98 7.46
N GLN A 242 -24.45 11.88 7.89
CA GLN A 242 -25.72 11.55 8.52
C GLN A 242 -26.86 12.16 7.72
N HIS A 243 -27.95 11.42 7.60
CA HIS A 243 -29.15 11.85 6.92
C HIS A 243 -30.37 11.65 7.82
N ASP A 244 -31.13 12.73 7.99
CA ASP A 244 -32.34 12.77 8.80
C ASP A 244 -33.57 12.81 7.89
N LYS A 245 -34.55 11.95 8.18
CA LYS A 245 -35.88 12.00 7.57
C LYS A 245 -36.95 11.97 8.66
N ILE A 246 -38.03 12.69 8.40
CA ILE A 246 -39.21 12.74 9.25
C ILE A 246 -40.41 12.23 8.46
N GLY A 247 -41.26 11.41 9.08
CA GLY A 247 -42.46 10.88 8.43
C GLY A 247 -43.51 10.37 9.42
N SER A 248 -44.69 10.04 8.89
CA SER A 248 -45.88 9.64 9.67
C SER A 248 -45.84 8.18 10.13
N THR A 249 -45.09 7.31 9.44
CA THR A 249 -44.95 5.89 9.80
C THR A 249 -43.48 5.53 10.03
N ARG A 250 -43.21 4.64 11.00
CA ARG A 250 -41.85 4.17 11.31
C ARG A 250 -41.17 3.55 10.09
N GLU A 251 -41.84 2.60 9.44
CA GLU A 251 -41.30 1.81 8.33
C GLU A 251 -41.10 2.67 7.07
N GLY A 252 -42.09 3.49 6.70
CA GLY A 252 -41.99 4.39 5.54
C GLY A 252 -40.90 5.44 5.72
N THR A 253 -40.72 5.97 6.94
CA THR A 253 -39.63 6.93 7.22
C THR A 253 -38.25 6.27 7.07
N ILE A 254 -38.08 5.04 7.57
CA ILE A 254 -36.82 4.28 7.44
C ILE A 254 -36.51 3.97 5.97
N MET A 255 -37.49 3.47 5.21
CA MET A 255 -37.30 3.16 3.79
C MET A 255 -36.90 4.40 2.98
N THR A 256 -37.65 5.49 3.14
CA THR A 256 -37.37 6.74 2.41
C THR A 256 -35.99 7.30 2.76
N ALA A 257 -35.63 7.30 4.05
CA ALA A 257 -34.30 7.71 4.49
C ALA A 257 -33.19 6.81 3.90
N SER A 258 -33.44 5.51 3.79
CA SER A 258 -32.48 4.53 3.27
C SER A 258 -32.23 4.72 1.77
N ILE A 259 -33.28 4.97 0.99
CA ILE A 259 -33.19 5.28 -0.45
C ILE A 259 -32.38 6.56 -0.66
N GLU A 260 -32.70 7.63 0.08
CA GLU A 260 -31.97 8.91 -0.03
C GLU A 260 -30.49 8.77 0.38
N VAL A 261 -30.19 7.94 1.38
CA VAL A 261 -28.80 7.60 1.77
C VAL A 261 -28.10 6.83 0.64
N ALA A 262 -28.74 5.82 0.06
CA ALA A 262 -28.15 5.05 -1.04
C ALA A 262 -27.86 5.94 -2.26
N GLN A 263 -28.78 6.83 -2.64
CA GLN A 263 -28.58 7.81 -3.72
C GLN A 263 -27.39 8.75 -3.45
N LYS A 264 -27.23 9.24 -2.21
CA LYS A 264 -26.07 10.04 -1.80
C LYS A 264 -24.76 9.26 -1.90
N ILE A 265 -24.78 7.98 -1.52
CA ILE A 265 -23.62 7.10 -1.65
C ILE A 265 -23.25 6.92 -3.12
N VAL A 266 -24.23 6.62 -3.98
CA VAL A 266 -24.01 6.50 -5.43
C VAL A 266 -23.40 7.78 -5.97
N ALA A 267 -23.94 8.94 -5.62
CA ALA A 267 -23.41 10.23 -6.05
C ALA A 267 -21.95 10.45 -5.58
N GLN A 268 -21.65 10.18 -4.31
CA GLN A 268 -20.29 10.34 -3.79
C GLN A 268 -19.30 9.35 -4.41
N VAL A 269 -19.61 8.06 -4.42
CA VAL A 269 -18.74 7.03 -5.03
C VAL A 269 -18.54 7.28 -6.52
N SER A 270 -19.58 7.75 -7.21
CA SER A 270 -19.46 8.14 -8.63
C SER A 270 -18.52 9.33 -8.80
N GLN A 271 -18.57 10.34 -7.94
CA GLN A 271 -17.61 11.46 -7.96
C GLN A 271 -16.17 10.98 -7.78
N TYR A 272 -15.91 10.08 -6.81
CA TYR A 272 -14.56 9.52 -6.60
C TYR A 272 -14.03 8.75 -7.80
N ASN A 273 -14.91 8.06 -8.53
CA ASN A 273 -14.56 7.20 -9.66
C ASN A 273 -14.86 7.82 -11.03
N THR A 274 -15.23 9.11 -11.08
CA THR A 274 -15.41 9.81 -12.35
C THR A 274 -14.03 9.98 -12.96
N ILE A 275 -13.82 9.36 -14.12
CA ILE A 275 -12.64 9.63 -14.95
C ILE A 275 -12.84 11.04 -15.46
N LEU A 276 -12.03 11.96 -14.92
CA LEU A 276 -12.13 13.33 -15.35
C LEU A 276 -11.36 13.43 -16.68
N PRO A 277 -11.95 14.07 -17.71
CA PRO A 277 -11.30 14.20 -19.02
C PRO A 277 -9.98 14.98 -18.89
N GLU A 278 -9.10 14.85 -19.88
CA GLU A 278 -7.94 15.72 -20.00
C GLU A 278 -8.40 17.18 -19.98
N GLY A 279 -8.11 17.88 -18.89
CA GLY A 279 -8.76 19.13 -18.56
C GLY A 279 -7.94 19.98 -17.61
N GLU A 280 -8.38 21.22 -17.43
CA GLU A 280 -7.77 22.15 -16.49
C GLU A 280 -8.38 22.01 -15.10
N TYR A 281 -7.52 21.87 -14.09
CA TYR A 281 -7.84 21.75 -12.69
C TYR A 281 -7.11 22.83 -11.89
N THR A 282 -7.66 23.18 -10.73
CA THR A 282 -7.04 24.10 -9.79
C THR A 282 -6.69 23.35 -8.51
N TYR A 283 -5.41 23.28 -8.18
CA TYR A 283 -4.96 22.78 -6.88
C TYR A 283 -4.78 23.96 -5.94
N LYS A 284 -5.43 23.92 -4.77
CA LYS A 284 -5.30 24.93 -3.72
C LYS A 284 -4.62 24.31 -2.53
N PHE A 285 -3.48 24.86 -2.14
CA PHE A 285 -2.78 24.50 -0.91
C PHE A 285 -3.07 25.58 0.13
N VAL A 286 -3.75 25.21 1.22
CA VAL A 286 -4.19 26.15 2.26
C VAL A 286 -3.51 25.85 3.59
N ASN A 287 -3.24 26.88 4.40
CA ASN A 287 -2.68 26.79 5.75
C ASN A 287 -1.26 26.18 5.84
N PHE A 288 -0.44 26.35 4.80
CA PHE A 288 0.99 26.03 4.85
C PHE A 288 1.79 27.28 5.22
N GLU A 289 1.91 27.57 6.51
CA GLU A 289 2.58 28.77 7.02
C GLU A 289 4.11 28.70 6.84
N ARG A 290 4.68 27.51 7.03
CA ARG A 290 6.13 27.28 6.93
C ARG A 290 6.59 27.46 5.49
N LYS A 291 7.63 28.29 5.30
CA LYS A 291 8.25 28.50 3.99
C LYS A 291 8.78 27.18 3.41
N GLU A 292 9.39 26.34 4.24
CA GLU A 292 9.91 25.03 3.85
C GLU A 292 8.83 24.12 3.24
N ASP A 293 7.64 24.06 3.84
CA ASP A 293 6.54 23.24 3.31
C ASP A 293 6.05 23.79 1.95
N ARG A 294 6.01 25.13 1.81
CA ARG A 294 5.65 25.78 0.54
C ARG A 294 6.67 25.47 -0.57
N ASP A 295 7.95 25.49 -0.23
CA ASP A 295 9.04 25.19 -1.18
C ASP A 295 9.01 23.71 -1.58
N LYS A 296 8.78 22.80 -0.63
CA LYS A 296 8.59 21.36 -0.90
C LYS A 296 7.35 21.07 -1.76
N ILE A 297 6.25 21.78 -1.55
CA ILE A 297 5.06 21.66 -2.40
C ILE A 297 5.36 22.19 -3.80
N ARG A 298 6.06 23.33 -3.93
CA ARG A 298 6.47 23.86 -5.23
C ARG A 298 7.34 22.84 -5.97
N GLN A 299 8.33 22.25 -5.29
CA GLN A 299 9.18 21.22 -5.87
C GLN A 299 8.36 20.00 -6.32
N THR A 300 7.43 19.54 -5.49
CA THR A 300 6.51 18.44 -5.83
C THR A 300 5.72 18.72 -7.12
N MET A 301 5.20 19.94 -7.29
CA MET A 301 4.48 20.31 -8.50
C MET A 301 5.38 20.32 -9.73
N LEU A 302 6.65 20.75 -9.58
CA LEU A 302 7.66 20.68 -10.62
C LEU A 302 8.04 19.23 -10.95
N ASP A 303 8.15 18.35 -9.95
CA ASP A 303 8.45 16.94 -10.15
C ASP A 303 7.32 16.22 -10.89
N LEU A 304 6.05 16.57 -10.60
CA LEU A 304 4.89 16.07 -11.34
C LEU A 304 4.88 16.55 -12.79
N LYS A 305 5.38 17.77 -13.04
CA LYS A 305 5.51 18.37 -14.37
C LYS A 305 6.69 17.81 -15.17
N ASN A 306 7.85 17.63 -14.55
CA ASN A 306 9.11 17.33 -15.23
C ASN A 306 9.55 15.86 -15.06
N GLY A 307 8.89 15.09 -14.20
CA GLY A 307 9.23 13.71 -13.94
C GLY A 307 9.05 12.80 -15.15
N LYS A 308 9.70 11.62 -15.12
CA LYS A 308 9.74 10.64 -16.23
C LYS A 308 8.38 10.27 -16.83
N ARG A 309 7.30 10.31 -16.04
CA ARG A 309 5.95 9.97 -16.48
C ARG A 309 5.12 11.17 -16.95
N ARG A 310 5.59 12.40 -16.69
CA ARG A 310 4.97 13.69 -17.01
C ARG A 310 3.45 13.66 -16.79
N TYR A 311 3.01 13.85 -15.55
CA TYR A 311 1.60 13.67 -15.19
C TYR A 311 0.73 14.87 -15.58
N LEU A 312 1.26 16.08 -15.42
CA LEU A 312 0.53 17.33 -15.64
C LEU A 312 1.42 18.41 -16.24
N ASP A 313 0.81 19.43 -16.83
CA ASP A 313 1.42 20.72 -17.13
C ASP A 313 0.91 21.78 -16.14
N ILE A 314 1.78 22.69 -15.69
CA ILE A 314 1.39 23.86 -14.90
C ILE A 314 1.13 25.03 -15.86
N LEU A 315 -0.07 25.58 -15.82
CA LEU A 315 -0.53 26.61 -16.76
C LEU A 315 -0.09 28.04 -16.33
N PRO A 316 0.14 28.95 -17.30
CA PRO A 316 0.47 30.35 -17.03
C PRO A 316 -0.61 31.07 -16.19
N GLY A 317 -0.20 31.95 -15.29
CA GLY A 317 -1.11 32.67 -14.38
C GLY A 317 -1.74 31.79 -13.29
N GLY A 318 -1.27 30.56 -13.14
CA GLY A 318 -1.78 29.60 -12.16
C GLY A 318 -1.28 29.79 -10.73
N ILE A 319 -0.27 30.62 -10.50
CA ILE A 319 0.34 30.85 -9.18
C ILE A 319 -0.24 32.13 -8.57
N GLY A 320 -1.43 32.03 -7.99
CA GLY A 320 -1.97 33.07 -7.10
C GLY A 320 -1.59 32.76 -5.66
N GLY A 321 -0.88 33.67 -4.99
CA GLY A 321 -0.44 33.51 -3.59
C GLY A 321 -0.99 34.61 -2.69
N GLY A 322 -1.72 34.21 -1.65
CA GLY A 322 -1.95 35.01 -0.45
C GLY A 322 -1.11 34.47 0.71
N GLU A 323 -1.02 35.20 1.82
CA GLU A 323 -0.24 34.75 2.99
C GLU A 323 -0.67 33.37 3.52
N SER A 324 -1.92 32.98 3.30
CA SER A 324 -2.55 31.76 3.84
C SER A 324 -2.86 30.67 2.81
N TYR A 325 -2.66 30.91 1.52
CA TYR A 325 -2.89 29.90 0.47
C TYR A 325 -2.12 30.20 -0.81
N PHE A 326 -1.84 29.15 -1.57
CA PHE A 326 -1.36 29.28 -2.94
C PHE A 326 -2.04 28.28 -3.85
N THR A 327 -2.13 28.64 -5.12
CA THR A 327 -2.88 27.89 -6.12
C THR A 327 -1.97 27.46 -7.28
N TYR A 328 -2.33 26.36 -7.93
CA TYR A 328 -1.77 25.94 -9.22
C TYR A 328 -2.90 25.61 -10.16
N ARG A 329 -2.94 26.25 -11.33
CA ARG A 329 -3.72 25.76 -12.46
C ARG A 329 -2.91 24.71 -13.19
N VAL A 330 -3.44 23.51 -13.29
CA VAL A 330 -2.78 22.35 -13.89
C VAL A 330 -3.63 21.73 -14.97
N LYS A 331 -3.00 21.22 -16.02
CA LYS A 331 -3.65 20.40 -17.05
C LYS A 331 -3.10 18.99 -16.97
N TRP A 332 -3.94 18.00 -16.70
CA TRP A 332 -3.50 16.61 -16.69
C TRP A 332 -3.32 16.09 -18.12
N LEU A 333 -2.18 15.44 -18.35
CA LEU A 333 -1.79 14.94 -19.67
C LEU A 333 -2.36 13.56 -20.01
N ARG A 334 -3.02 12.91 -19.04
CA ARG A 334 -3.67 11.63 -19.21
C ARG A 334 -4.95 11.60 -18.40
N SER A 335 -5.94 10.88 -18.91
CA SER A 335 -7.20 10.63 -18.21
C SER A 335 -6.95 9.83 -16.93
N HIS A 336 -7.16 10.47 -15.78
CA HIS A 336 -7.12 9.85 -14.46
C HIS A 336 -8.45 10.12 -13.76
N SER A 337 -8.87 9.21 -12.88
CA SER A 337 -9.94 9.50 -11.93
C SER A 337 -9.52 10.60 -10.96
N GLN A 338 -10.50 11.31 -10.41
CA GLN A 338 -10.22 12.31 -9.38
C GLN A 338 -9.40 11.75 -8.21
N PHE A 339 -9.71 10.50 -7.81
CA PHE A 339 -8.99 9.81 -6.76
C PHE A 339 -7.54 9.51 -7.14
N GLU A 340 -7.27 9.01 -8.35
CA GLU A 340 -5.91 8.75 -8.82
C GLU A 340 -5.08 10.04 -8.88
N MET A 341 -5.68 11.15 -9.34
CA MET A 341 -5.00 12.44 -9.35
C MET A 341 -4.60 12.89 -7.94
N ILE A 342 -5.51 12.75 -6.95
CA ILE A 342 -5.22 13.08 -5.55
C ILE A 342 -4.13 12.15 -5.00
N GLN A 343 -4.22 10.84 -5.23
CA GLN A 343 -3.24 9.87 -4.74
C GLN A 343 -1.85 10.15 -5.29
N ILE A 344 -1.71 10.38 -6.60
CA ILE A 344 -0.42 10.71 -7.22
C ILE A 344 0.18 11.97 -6.58
N VAL A 345 -0.63 13.01 -6.36
CA VAL A 345 -0.16 14.25 -5.71
C VAL A 345 0.26 13.97 -4.26
N LEU A 346 -0.52 13.22 -3.49
CA LEU A 346 -0.19 12.85 -2.12
C LEU A 346 1.07 11.98 -2.00
N GLU A 347 1.28 11.04 -2.93
CA GLU A 347 2.47 10.18 -2.98
C GLU A 347 3.74 11.00 -3.21
N TYR A 348 3.71 11.97 -4.14
CA TYR A 348 4.83 12.86 -4.39
C TYR A 348 5.07 13.81 -3.21
N LEU A 349 4.01 14.35 -2.60
CA LEU A 349 4.13 15.20 -1.41
C LEU A 349 4.73 14.44 -0.23
N ALA A 350 4.32 13.18 -0.03
CA ALA A 350 4.88 12.31 1.00
C ALA A 350 6.36 11.99 0.75
N THR A 351 6.75 11.80 -0.53
CA THR A 351 8.15 11.62 -0.92
C THR A 351 8.99 12.84 -0.55
N ASN A 352 8.42 14.04 -0.69
CA ASN A 352 9.03 15.32 -0.29
C ASN A 352 8.79 15.67 1.20
N GLN A 353 8.38 14.69 2.03
CA GLN A 353 8.15 14.83 3.48
C GLN A 353 7.09 15.87 3.87
N VAL A 354 6.12 16.15 2.99
CA VAL A 354 4.97 17.00 3.29
C VAL A 354 3.78 16.11 3.58
N VAL A 355 3.30 16.10 4.83
CA VAL A 355 2.09 15.36 5.20
C VAL A 355 0.89 16.24 4.93
N VAL A 356 0.00 15.78 4.05
CA VAL A 356 -1.13 16.56 3.55
C VAL A 356 -2.37 15.69 3.50
N LYS A 357 -3.53 16.29 3.72
CA LYS A 357 -4.84 15.67 3.46
C LYS A 357 -5.60 16.47 2.40
N CYS A 358 -6.51 15.80 1.69
CA CYS A 358 -7.39 16.41 0.70
C CYS A 358 -8.84 16.07 1.07
N ASP A 359 -9.45 16.91 1.90
CA ASP A 359 -10.80 16.66 2.44
C ASP A 359 -11.89 17.39 1.65
N LYS A 360 -11.51 18.35 0.79
CA LYS A 360 -12.44 19.19 0.02
C LYS A 360 -12.03 19.27 -1.44
N PHE A 361 -12.92 18.88 -2.33
CA PHE A 361 -12.73 19.03 -3.76
C PHE A 361 -14.07 19.17 -4.47
N THR A 362 -14.05 19.88 -5.60
CA THR A 362 -15.13 19.93 -6.60
C THR A 362 -14.64 19.30 -7.90
N GLN A 363 -15.47 19.26 -8.95
CA GLN A 363 -15.07 18.68 -10.25
C GLN A 363 -13.79 19.29 -10.85
N LYS A 364 -13.46 20.55 -10.54
CA LYS A 364 -12.28 21.25 -11.08
C LYS A 364 -11.33 21.82 -10.04
N VAL A 365 -11.63 21.73 -8.74
CA VAL A 365 -10.80 22.30 -7.68
C VAL A 365 -10.49 21.25 -6.63
N MET A 366 -9.22 21.05 -6.31
CA MET A 366 -8.77 20.15 -5.25
C MET A 366 -8.08 20.96 -4.16
N ILE A 367 -8.47 20.77 -2.91
CA ILE A 367 -7.94 21.53 -1.78
C ILE A 367 -7.12 20.61 -0.88
N PHE A 368 -5.88 21.00 -0.67
CA PHE A 368 -4.87 20.30 0.10
C PHE A 368 -4.54 21.12 1.35
N GLU A 369 -4.55 20.47 2.52
CA GLU A 369 -4.29 21.13 3.80
C GLU A 369 -3.50 20.23 4.77
N PRO A 370 -2.80 20.80 5.77
CA PRO A 370 -2.15 20.01 6.81
C PRO A 370 -3.16 19.15 7.60
N PRO A 371 -2.74 18.01 8.19
CA PRO A 371 -3.62 17.09 8.93
C PRO A 371 -4.45 17.75 10.04
N ASN A 372 -3.89 18.79 10.68
CA ASN A 372 -4.49 19.49 11.81
C ASN A 372 -5.14 20.84 11.41
N SER A 373 -5.32 21.09 10.12
CA SER A 373 -6.00 22.31 9.62
C SER A 373 -7.50 22.26 9.94
N ASN A 374 -7.99 23.30 10.62
CA ASN A 374 -9.41 23.52 10.93
C ASN A 374 -10.08 24.49 9.94
N TRP A 375 -9.62 24.53 8.68
CA TRP A 375 -10.10 25.51 7.73
C TRP A 375 -11.60 25.33 7.42
N SER A 376 -12.42 26.28 7.86
CA SER A 376 -13.88 26.29 7.64
C SER A 376 -14.29 27.03 6.35
N GLY A 377 -13.33 27.50 5.55
CA GLY A 377 -13.52 28.50 4.48
C GLY A 377 -14.32 28.05 3.25
N GLY A 378 -15.64 27.92 3.41
CA GLY A 378 -16.62 28.07 2.33
C GLY A 378 -17.19 29.49 2.34
N GLY A 379 -16.34 30.49 2.12
CA GLY A 379 -16.72 31.90 2.03
C GLY A 379 -16.52 32.42 0.62
N ASN A 380 -17.62 32.73 -0.05
CA ASN A 380 -17.69 33.27 -1.40
C ASN A 380 -16.97 34.64 -1.46
N THR A 381 -15.81 34.75 -2.12
CA THR A 381 -15.20 36.05 -2.45
C THR A 381 -15.03 36.17 -3.96
N GLY A 382 -15.99 36.88 -4.57
CA GLY A 382 -15.83 37.45 -5.90
C GLY A 382 -15.10 38.80 -5.84
N GLY A 383 -14.46 39.14 -6.96
CA GLY A 383 -14.09 40.51 -7.33
C GLY A 383 -12.72 40.98 -6.84
N GLY A 384 -11.80 41.18 -7.78
CA GLY A 384 -10.57 41.93 -7.56
C GLY A 384 -9.52 41.72 -8.66
N ASN A 385 -9.54 42.59 -9.67
CA ASN A 385 -8.43 42.79 -10.61
C ASN A 385 -7.14 43.07 -9.83
N ASN A 386 -6.00 42.58 -10.33
CA ASN A 386 -4.76 43.36 -10.37
C ASN A 386 -3.80 42.76 -11.40
N ASP A 387 -3.47 43.61 -12.37
CA ASP A 387 -2.40 43.44 -13.34
C ASP A 387 -1.05 43.39 -12.62
N TYR A 388 -0.28 42.32 -12.86
CA TYR A 388 1.16 42.31 -12.58
C TYR A 388 1.85 41.54 -13.71
N GLN A 389 2.52 42.28 -14.61
CA GLN A 389 3.48 41.72 -15.55
C GLN A 389 4.85 41.59 -14.86
N PRO A 390 5.53 40.44 -14.91
CA PRO A 390 6.95 40.38 -14.59
C PRO A 390 7.78 40.89 -15.78
N PRO A 391 8.95 41.50 -15.54
CA PRO A 391 9.82 41.97 -16.60
C PRO A 391 10.46 40.80 -17.35
N VAL A 392 10.69 41.02 -18.64
CA VAL A 392 11.48 40.16 -19.52
C VAL A 392 12.95 40.47 -19.25
N GLU A 393 13.70 39.49 -18.74
CA GLU A 393 15.17 39.52 -18.74
C GLU A 393 15.71 38.39 -19.63
N GLU A 394 16.74 38.75 -20.40
CA GLU A 394 17.44 37.98 -21.43
C GLU A 394 18.18 36.75 -20.86
N PRO A 395 18.53 35.74 -21.70
CA PRO A 395 19.13 34.51 -21.21
C PRO A 395 20.60 34.74 -20.80
N VAL A 396 20.87 34.58 -19.51
CA VAL A 396 22.22 34.32 -18.99
C VAL A 396 22.48 32.82 -19.16
N TYR A 397 23.52 32.45 -19.91
CA TYR A 397 24.07 31.11 -19.87
C TYR A 397 24.92 30.98 -18.60
N GLU A 398 24.32 30.53 -17.49
CA GLU A 398 25.06 30.06 -16.31
C GLU A 398 25.41 28.57 -16.51
N ASP A 399 26.71 28.29 -16.50
CA ASP A 399 27.31 26.97 -16.58
C ASP A 399 27.24 26.35 -15.17
N ASP A 400 26.07 25.82 -14.81
CA ASP A 400 25.69 25.30 -13.48
C ASP A 400 26.35 23.96 -13.13
N CYS A 401 27.68 23.93 -13.05
CA CYS A 401 28.40 22.75 -12.55
C CYS A 401 29.16 23.09 -11.26
N ASP A 402 28.68 22.58 -10.11
CA ASP A 402 29.39 22.69 -8.83
C ASP A 402 30.73 21.93 -8.88
N TYR A 403 31.83 22.68 -8.88
CA TYR A 403 33.17 22.10 -8.89
C TYR A 403 33.67 21.77 -7.48
N ILE A 404 34.23 20.56 -7.32
CA ILE A 404 34.80 20.09 -6.06
C ILE A 404 36.33 20.06 -6.14
N ILE A 405 36.98 20.55 -5.08
CA ILE A 405 38.43 20.50 -4.94
C ILE A 405 38.81 19.39 -3.97
N ALA A 406 39.68 18.49 -4.41
CA ALA A 406 40.18 17.37 -3.61
C ALA A 406 41.68 17.15 -3.78
N GLU A 407 42.31 16.54 -2.77
CA GLU A 407 43.73 16.19 -2.76
C GLU A 407 43.90 14.67 -2.74
N GLY A 408 44.90 14.16 -3.41
CA GLY A 408 45.20 12.73 -3.42
C GLY A 408 46.68 12.48 -3.23
N LYS A 409 47.02 11.58 -2.30
CA LYS A 409 48.41 11.20 -2.03
C LYS A 409 48.67 9.74 -2.41
N ALA A 410 49.57 9.47 -3.36
CA ALA A 410 49.95 8.10 -3.74
C ALA A 410 51.36 8.02 -4.34
N ARG A 411 51.89 6.80 -4.44
CA ARG A 411 53.25 6.56 -4.97
C ARG A 411 53.40 6.94 -6.45
N THR A 412 52.32 6.88 -7.24
CA THR A 412 52.29 7.21 -8.66
C THR A 412 51.28 8.33 -8.92
N LYS A 413 51.48 9.11 -10.00
CA LYS A 413 50.57 10.19 -10.41
C LYS A 413 49.14 9.66 -10.64
N LYS A 414 49.00 8.55 -11.39
CA LYS A 414 47.71 7.92 -11.68
C LYS A 414 46.96 7.54 -10.40
N SER A 415 47.63 6.86 -9.45
CA SER A 415 46.99 6.49 -8.19
C SER A 415 46.66 7.69 -7.29
N ALA A 416 47.39 8.81 -7.43
CA ALA A 416 47.10 10.04 -6.69
C ALA A 416 45.85 10.73 -7.25
N ILE A 417 45.70 10.75 -8.58
CA ILE A 417 44.49 11.24 -9.27
C ILE A 417 43.27 10.41 -8.88
N THR A 418 43.34 9.09 -8.95
CA THR A 418 42.24 8.20 -8.53
C THR A 418 41.83 8.42 -7.08
N ARG A 419 42.79 8.63 -6.16
CA ARG A 419 42.48 8.95 -4.76
C ARG A 419 41.79 10.30 -4.61
N ALA A 420 42.27 11.31 -5.32
CA ALA A 420 41.67 12.64 -5.26
C ALA A 420 40.24 12.65 -5.83
N TRP A 421 39.98 11.93 -6.92
CA TRP A 421 38.62 11.75 -7.46
C TRP A 421 37.68 11.06 -6.48
N ARG A 422 38.15 10.00 -5.81
CA ARG A 422 37.36 9.33 -4.77
C ARG A 422 37.04 10.23 -3.59
N GLU A 423 38.00 11.02 -3.12
CA GLU A 423 37.75 12.00 -2.06
C GLU A 423 36.75 13.07 -2.49
N ALA A 424 36.82 13.53 -3.75
CA ALA A 424 35.83 14.47 -4.29
C ALA A 424 34.42 13.88 -4.34
N MET A 425 34.28 12.63 -4.80
CA MET A 425 32.98 11.93 -4.87
C MET A 425 32.42 11.60 -3.49
N LEU A 426 33.26 11.24 -2.52
CA LEU A 426 32.82 11.04 -1.14
C LEU A 426 32.31 12.33 -0.52
N LYS A 427 33.04 13.44 -0.73
CA LYS A 427 32.62 14.76 -0.25
C LYS A 427 31.30 15.19 -0.89
N PHE A 428 31.15 15.00 -2.20
CA PHE A 428 29.90 15.25 -2.90
C PHE A 428 28.73 14.47 -2.28
N LEU A 429 28.91 13.17 -2.04
CA LEU A 429 27.87 12.33 -1.45
C LEU A 429 27.58 12.70 0.01
N GLU A 430 28.58 13.10 0.77
CA GLU A 430 28.39 13.59 2.15
C GLU A 430 27.56 14.88 2.19
N ASP A 431 27.74 15.77 1.20
CA ASP A 431 27.01 17.03 1.11
C ASP A 431 25.59 16.86 0.53
N ASN A 432 25.33 15.81 -0.26
CA ASN A 432 24.09 15.63 -1.02
C ASN A 432 23.22 14.42 -0.60
N VAL A 433 23.70 13.58 0.32
CA VAL A 433 22.97 12.42 0.86
C VAL A 433 22.72 12.63 2.35
N GLU A 434 21.55 12.23 2.85
CA GLU A 434 21.20 12.36 4.28
C GLU A 434 22.29 11.75 5.17
N TYR A 435 22.75 12.52 6.17
CA TYR A 435 23.93 12.19 6.97
C TYR A 435 23.88 10.79 7.62
N GLU A 436 22.75 10.45 8.27
CA GLU A 436 22.57 9.11 8.89
C GLU A 436 22.65 7.98 7.84
N TYR A 437 22.19 8.25 6.63
CA TYR A 437 22.18 7.32 5.51
C TYR A 437 23.57 7.15 4.89
N PHE A 438 24.32 8.23 4.71
CA PHE A 438 25.70 8.20 4.22
C PHE A 438 26.61 7.49 5.23
N GLU A 439 26.57 7.89 6.50
CA GLU A 439 27.44 7.34 7.56
C GLU A 439 27.18 5.84 7.76
N GLY A 440 25.91 5.41 7.76
CA GLY A 440 25.54 3.99 7.86
C GLY A 440 25.95 3.12 6.67
N ASN A 441 26.36 3.72 5.55
CA ASN A 441 26.70 3.03 4.30
C ASN A 441 28.09 3.32 3.74
N ARG A 442 28.87 4.17 4.41
CA ARG A 442 30.16 4.68 3.95
C ARG A 442 31.09 3.61 3.41
N ASN A 443 31.29 2.50 4.13
CA ASN A 443 32.19 1.41 3.70
C ASN A 443 31.76 0.68 2.42
N LYS A 444 30.46 0.72 2.07
CA LYS A 444 29.94 0.13 0.82
C LYS A 444 30.04 1.13 -0.32
N ILE A 445 29.72 2.38 -0.05
CA ILE A 445 29.88 3.51 -0.98
C ILE A 445 31.35 3.62 -1.39
N GLU A 446 32.28 3.60 -0.42
CA GLU A 446 33.72 3.64 -0.70
C GLU A 446 34.18 2.47 -1.59
N ARG A 447 33.68 1.25 -1.35
CA ARG A 447 33.99 0.09 -2.21
C ARG A 447 33.41 0.23 -3.61
N PHE A 448 32.19 0.72 -3.72
CA PHE A 448 31.56 0.97 -5.01
C PHE A 448 32.33 2.01 -5.83
N LEU A 449 32.70 3.13 -5.20
CA LEU A 449 33.54 4.16 -5.82
C LEU A 449 34.94 3.63 -6.18
N VAL A 450 35.48 2.66 -5.44
CA VAL A 450 36.76 2.04 -5.80
C VAL A 450 36.70 1.39 -7.19
N GLU A 451 35.57 0.75 -7.49
CA GLU A 451 35.37 -0.07 -8.68
C GLU A 451 34.80 0.72 -9.86
N ASN A 452 34.01 1.78 -9.60
CA ASN A 452 33.19 2.44 -10.63
C ASN A 452 33.41 3.96 -10.74
N TRP A 453 34.41 4.56 -10.06
CA TRP A 453 34.59 6.02 -10.08
C TRP A 453 34.79 6.61 -11.49
N GLU A 454 35.33 5.87 -12.44
CA GLU A 454 35.57 6.37 -13.80
C GLU A 454 34.26 6.69 -14.53
N ASP A 455 33.18 5.94 -14.21
CA ASP A 455 31.86 6.06 -14.84
C ASP A 455 31.11 7.35 -14.45
N TYR A 456 31.57 8.08 -13.43
CA TYR A 456 30.90 9.28 -12.90
C TYR A 456 31.70 10.57 -13.12
N THR A 457 32.68 10.50 -14.02
CA THR A 457 33.52 11.65 -14.39
C THR A 457 32.91 12.34 -15.60
N SER A 458 32.57 13.63 -15.50
CA SER A 458 32.00 14.42 -16.61
C SER A 458 33.04 14.81 -17.68
N THR A 459 34.32 14.54 -17.41
CA THR A 459 35.48 14.78 -18.27
C THR A 459 36.41 13.58 -18.18
N GLU A 460 37.22 13.32 -19.22
CA GLU A 460 38.20 12.23 -19.17
C GLU A 460 39.04 12.31 -17.88
N PRO A 461 39.25 11.19 -17.15
CA PRO A 461 39.94 11.20 -15.86
C PRO A 461 41.35 11.78 -15.87
N GLU A 462 41.97 11.84 -17.06
CA GLU A 462 43.29 12.42 -17.31
C GLU A 462 43.27 13.94 -17.54
N GLU A 463 42.09 14.53 -17.79
CA GLU A 463 41.87 15.96 -18.04
C GLU A 463 41.37 16.74 -16.81
N ALA A 464 41.23 16.08 -15.64
CA ALA A 464 40.91 16.78 -14.40
C ALA A 464 41.83 17.99 -14.20
N ILE A 465 41.25 19.16 -13.88
CA ILE A 465 42.02 20.41 -13.81
C ILE A 465 43.01 20.31 -12.64
N ILE A 466 44.28 20.05 -12.98
CA ILE A 466 45.35 19.90 -11.99
C ILE A 466 45.71 21.28 -11.45
N LEU A 467 45.20 21.61 -10.26
CA LEU A 467 45.50 22.86 -9.55
C LEU A 467 46.94 22.87 -9.02
N ARG A 468 47.50 21.70 -8.69
CA ARG A 468 48.90 21.56 -8.23
C ARG A 468 49.53 20.30 -8.77
N ARG A 469 50.69 20.44 -9.44
CA ARG A 469 51.47 19.33 -10.00
C ARG A 469 51.88 18.32 -8.92
N PHE A 470 52.14 17.09 -9.36
CA PHE A 470 52.51 15.98 -8.47
C PHE A 470 53.84 16.24 -7.77
N ASP A 471 53.78 16.71 -6.53
CA ASP A 471 54.94 17.07 -5.71
C ASP A 471 55.01 16.16 -4.49
N GLY A 472 56.12 15.46 -4.31
CA GLY A 472 56.34 14.61 -3.14
C GLY A 472 55.22 13.59 -2.87
N ARG A 473 54.62 13.02 -3.93
CA ARG A 473 53.50 12.05 -3.90
C ARG A 473 52.09 12.62 -3.75
N ARG A 474 51.87 13.94 -3.85
CA ARG A 474 50.55 14.58 -3.70
C ARG A 474 50.12 15.31 -4.95
N ILE A 475 48.82 15.27 -5.27
CA ILE A 475 48.19 16.05 -6.34
C ILE A 475 46.92 16.72 -5.81
N ARG A 476 46.60 17.92 -6.31
CA ARG A 476 45.32 18.59 -6.03
C ARG A 476 44.61 18.84 -7.34
N ILE A 477 43.35 18.42 -7.42
CA ILE A 477 42.53 18.51 -8.63
C ILE A 477 41.23 19.28 -8.34
N LYS A 478 40.69 19.90 -9.39
CA LYS A 478 39.35 20.47 -9.42
C LYS A 478 38.53 19.62 -10.39
N VAL A 479 37.39 19.11 -9.93
CA VAL A 479 36.58 18.13 -10.66
C VAL A 479 35.12 18.52 -10.69
N CYS A 480 34.44 18.17 -11.77
CA CYS A 480 33.00 18.18 -11.90
C CYS A 480 32.51 16.72 -11.89
N ILE A 481 31.41 16.46 -11.19
CA ILE A 481 30.85 15.13 -11.02
C ILE A 481 29.48 15.12 -11.71
N GLU A 482 29.19 14.08 -12.49
CA GLU A 482 27.85 13.89 -13.04
C GLU A 482 26.87 13.53 -11.91
N GLN A 483 26.16 14.55 -11.44
CA GLN A 483 25.39 14.50 -10.18
C GLN A 483 24.27 13.45 -10.22
N ASP A 484 23.54 13.37 -11.33
CA ASP A 484 22.32 12.57 -11.44
C ASP A 484 22.59 11.05 -11.44
N ASP A 485 23.63 10.59 -12.14
CA ASP A 485 23.89 9.15 -12.28
C ASP A 485 24.62 8.58 -11.06
N LEU A 486 25.54 9.33 -10.45
CA LEU A 486 26.19 8.91 -9.20
C LEU A 486 25.16 8.79 -8.05
N LEU A 487 24.30 9.81 -7.86
CA LEU A 487 23.27 9.76 -6.81
C LEU A 487 22.28 8.61 -7.04
N LYS A 488 21.87 8.40 -8.28
CA LYS A 488 20.97 7.31 -8.67
C LYS A 488 21.57 5.94 -8.42
N ASP A 489 22.85 5.73 -8.73
CA ASP A 489 23.49 4.43 -8.52
C ASP A 489 23.81 4.16 -7.05
N ILE A 490 24.21 5.17 -6.28
CA ILE A 490 24.32 5.04 -4.81
C ILE A 490 22.95 4.74 -4.19
N TYR A 491 21.90 5.43 -4.63
CA TYR A 491 20.54 5.17 -4.19
C TYR A 491 20.09 3.75 -4.57
N ASN A 492 20.38 3.28 -5.79
CA ASN A 492 20.05 1.92 -6.24
C ASN A 492 20.85 0.83 -5.50
N LEU A 493 22.13 1.08 -5.22
CA LEU A 493 23.02 0.18 -4.48
C LEU A 493 22.46 -0.11 -3.08
N VAL A 494 21.90 0.91 -2.44
CA VAL A 494 21.36 0.82 -1.08
C VAL A 494 19.88 0.42 -1.09
N LYS A 495 19.06 0.97 -1.98
CA LYS A 495 17.63 0.65 -2.13
C LYS A 495 17.38 -0.81 -2.49
N LYS A 496 18.19 -1.44 -3.35
CA LYS A 496 18.07 -2.88 -3.62
C LYS A 496 18.24 -3.77 -2.37
N ALA A 497 18.97 -3.30 -1.36
CA ALA A 497 19.12 -4.00 -0.10
C ALA A 497 17.90 -3.74 0.82
N ASP A 498 17.43 -2.49 0.90
CA ASP A 498 16.32 -2.11 1.79
C ASP A 498 14.94 -2.56 1.24
N ASP A 499 14.74 -2.61 -0.07
CA ASP A 499 13.52 -3.15 -0.72
C ASP A 499 13.33 -4.64 -0.42
N LYS A 500 14.42 -5.39 -0.20
CA LYS A 500 14.34 -6.79 0.26
C LYS A 500 13.93 -6.90 1.73
N LEU A 501 14.28 -5.90 2.55
CA LEU A 501 13.94 -5.86 3.98
C LEU A 501 12.49 -5.41 4.21
N SER A 502 11.98 -4.46 3.41
CA SER A 502 10.63 -3.91 3.55
C SER A 502 9.51 -4.94 3.35
N GLY A 503 9.78 -5.99 2.58
CA GLY A 503 8.87 -7.13 2.38
C GLY A 503 8.94 -8.19 3.47
N MET A 504 9.95 -8.15 4.34
CA MET A 504 10.26 -9.23 5.27
C MET A 504 9.45 -9.14 6.57
N TRP A 505 8.83 -10.26 6.92
CA TRP A 505 8.06 -10.39 8.15
C TRP A 505 8.92 -10.91 9.29
N VAL A 506 9.00 -10.12 10.36
CA VAL A 506 9.75 -10.45 11.57
C VAL A 506 8.79 -10.54 12.76
N ALA A 507 8.88 -11.62 13.54
CA ALA A 507 8.21 -11.71 14.83
C ALA A 507 9.21 -11.48 15.95
N ILE A 508 8.81 -10.75 16.98
CA ILE A 508 9.60 -10.54 18.19
C ILE A 508 8.95 -11.33 19.31
N VAL A 509 9.71 -12.21 19.94
CA VAL A 509 9.27 -13.09 21.04
C VAL A 509 10.11 -12.77 22.26
N SER A 510 9.49 -12.62 23.42
CA SER A 510 10.21 -12.66 24.69
C SER A 510 10.15 -14.08 25.17
N ASP A 511 11.32 -14.70 25.29
CA ASP A 511 11.40 -16.02 25.85
C ASP A 511 11.08 -15.93 27.35
N ARG A 512 9.95 -16.51 27.75
CA ARG A 512 9.50 -16.51 29.16
C ARG A 512 10.08 -17.68 29.95
N GLU A 513 10.51 -18.74 29.27
CA GLU A 513 10.76 -20.04 29.87
C GLU A 513 12.21 -20.53 29.65
N ASN A 514 12.89 -20.10 28.57
CA ASN A 514 14.27 -20.48 28.31
C ASN A 514 15.24 -19.31 28.49
N ASN A 515 15.29 -18.70 29.68
CA ASN A 515 16.55 -18.08 30.08
C ASN A 515 17.49 -19.22 30.51
N PRO A 516 18.51 -19.62 29.73
CA PRO A 516 19.42 -20.70 30.11
C PRO A 516 20.21 -20.42 31.40
N TYR A 517 20.06 -19.23 31.98
CA TYR A 517 20.76 -18.77 33.17
C TYR A 517 19.83 -18.40 34.35
N GLN A 518 18.51 -18.66 34.30
CA GLN A 518 17.62 -18.42 35.44
C GLN A 518 16.62 -19.56 35.66
N GLY A 519 16.81 -20.28 36.78
CA GLY A 519 15.86 -21.26 37.33
C GLY A 519 14.78 -20.65 38.23
N THR A 520 14.48 -19.35 38.13
CA THR A 520 13.53 -18.67 39.02
C THR A 520 12.43 -17.96 38.24
N LYS A 521 11.18 -18.25 38.63
CA LYS A 521 9.97 -17.61 38.08
C LYS A 521 10.03 -16.08 38.26
N PRO A 522 9.55 -15.30 37.28
CA PRO A 522 9.56 -13.84 37.36
C PRO A 522 8.67 -13.37 38.52
N SER A 523 9.27 -12.61 39.45
CA SER A 523 8.59 -12.02 40.59
C SER A 523 8.51 -10.51 40.40
N THR A 524 7.31 -9.93 40.54
CA THR A 524 6.95 -8.49 40.57
C THR A 524 6.42 -7.86 39.27
N LYS A 525 5.49 -6.90 39.44
CA LYS A 525 4.77 -6.16 38.37
C LYS A 525 5.70 -5.29 37.51
N ASP A 526 6.87 -4.90 38.02
CA ASP A 526 7.77 -3.94 37.37
C ASP A 526 8.58 -4.56 36.20
N GLU A 527 8.82 -5.87 36.22
CA GLU A 527 9.53 -6.56 35.13
C GLU A 527 8.73 -6.58 33.81
N ASN A 528 7.39 -6.53 33.89
CA ASN A 528 6.54 -6.46 32.69
C ASN A 528 6.65 -5.10 32.01
N THR A 529 6.74 -4.00 32.78
CA THR A 529 6.90 -2.66 32.21
C THR A 529 8.26 -2.46 31.53
N ASP A 530 9.32 -3.07 32.08
CA ASP A 530 10.67 -2.98 31.51
C ASP A 530 10.78 -3.75 30.19
N ARG A 531 10.14 -4.93 30.11
CA ARG A 531 10.03 -5.71 28.87
C ARG A 531 9.22 -4.97 27.82
N ASP A 532 8.10 -4.34 28.20
CA ASP A 532 7.29 -3.57 27.26
C ASP A 532 8.10 -2.42 26.64
N VAL A 533 8.91 -1.70 27.43
CA VAL A 533 9.84 -0.67 26.91
C VAL A 533 10.84 -1.25 25.91
N MET A 534 11.43 -2.41 26.22
CA MET A 534 12.36 -3.09 25.32
C MET A 534 11.70 -3.44 23.98
N PHE A 535 10.53 -4.07 24.04
CA PHE A 535 9.80 -4.50 22.85
C PHE A 535 9.36 -3.32 21.99
N ASP A 536 8.72 -2.32 22.59
CA ASP A 536 8.14 -1.21 21.84
C ASP A 536 9.26 -0.41 21.16
N TYR A 537 10.39 -0.23 21.85
CA TYR A 537 11.55 0.45 21.27
C TYR A 537 12.19 -0.36 20.14
N LEU A 538 12.39 -1.67 20.31
CA LEU A 538 12.96 -2.51 19.24
C LEU A 538 12.00 -2.62 18.03
N GLN A 539 10.70 -2.76 18.29
CA GLN A 539 9.66 -2.80 17.28
C GLN A 539 9.63 -1.52 16.47
N ASN A 540 9.75 -0.36 17.12
CA ASN A 540 9.83 0.92 16.42
C ASN A 540 11.09 1.03 15.56
N LEU A 541 12.24 0.53 16.02
CA LEU A 541 13.48 0.56 15.26
C LEU A 541 13.45 -0.40 14.06
N LEU A 542 13.09 -1.67 14.27
CA LEU A 542 12.99 -2.66 13.18
C LEU A 542 11.83 -2.35 12.22
N GLY A 543 10.73 -1.77 12.73
CA GLY A 543 9.55 -1.38 11.96
C GLY A 543 9.79 -0.30 10.91
N LYS A 544 10.89 0.46 11.02
CA LYS A 544 11.35 1.38 9.97
C LYS A 544 11.78 0.66 8.69
N HIS A 545 12.24 -0.60 8.82
CA HIS A 545 12.87 -1.33 7.73
C HIS A 545 12.18 -2.66 7.40
N MET A 546 11.35 -3.21 8.29
CA MET A 546 10.76 -4.54 8.19
C MET A 546 9.31 -4.55 8.69
N LYS A 547 8.52 -5.54 8.26
CA LYS A 547 7.14 -5.71 8.74
C LYS A 547 7.13 -6.51 10.04
N ILE A 548 6.75 -5.87 11.14
CA ILE A 548 6.73 -6.53 12.45
C ILE A 548 5.37 -7.18 12.72
N ARG A 549 5.39 -8.44 13.18
CA ARG A 549 4.24 -9.09 13.82
C ARG A 549 4.45 -9.09 15.32
N ASP A 550 3.70 -8.22 16.02
CA ASP A 550 3.64 -8.27 17.48
C ASP A 550 2.70 -9.40 17.92
N LEU A 551 3.27 -10.42 18.52
CA LEU A 551 2.55 -11.59 19.03
C LEU A 551 1.69 -11.25 20.25
N ARG A 552 2.04 -10.19 21.01
CA ARG A 552 1.24 -9.70 22.13
C ARG A 552 -0.06 -9.07 21.63
N ALA A 553 0.02 -8.27 20.55
CA ALA A 553 -1.14 -7.72 19.87
C ALA A 553 -2.02 -8.83 19.28
N LEU A 554 -1.41 -9.89 18.73
CA LEU A 554 -2.11 -11.05 18.17
C LEU A 554 -2.90 -11.80 19.25
N ASP A 555 -2.31 -12.12 20.40
CA ASP A 555 -3.03 -12.77 21.52
C ASP A 555 -4.17 -11.89 22.08
N ARG A 556 -3.96 -10.57 22.21
CA ARG A 556 -5.01 -9.63 22.64
C ARG A 556 -6.14 -9.50 21.62
N LEU A 557 -5.80 -9.42 20.34
CA LEU A 557 -6.78 -9.40 19.24
C LEU A 557 -7.56 -10.70 19.20
N MET A 558 -6.92 -11.85 19.40
CA MET A 558 -7.60 -13.15 19.46
C MET A 558 -8.55 -13.26 20.66
N LYS A 559 -8.14 -12.85 21.86
CA LYS A 559 -9.05 -12.84 23.03
C LYS A 559 -10.27 -11.95 22.79
N LYS A 560 -10.06 -10.82 22.12
CA LYS A 560 -11.12 -9.87 21.76
C LYS A 560 -12.00 -10.40 20.63
N GLU A 561 -11.43 -11.09 19.65
CA GLU A 561 -12.14 -11.68 18.51
C GLU A 561 -12.92 -12.94 18.93
N ALA A 562 -12.36 -13.78 19.80
CA ALA A 562 -13.05 -14.90 20.44
C ALA A 562 -14.23 -14.43 21.31
N GLN A 563 -14.06 -13.34 22.06
CA GLN A 563 -15.16 -12.69 22.79
C GLN A 563 -16.21 -12.08 21.84
N MET A 564 -15.79 -11.42 20.76
CA MET A 564 -16.71 -10.80 19.80
C MET A 564 -17.48 -11.82 18.95
N LEU A 565 -16.92 -13.01 18.73
CA LEU A 565 -17.54 -14.05 17.92
C LEU A 565 -18.43 -15.00 18.75
N GLY A 566 -18.50 -14.85 20.07
CA GLY A 566 -19.34 -15.70 20.93
C GLY A 566 -19.02 -17.20 20.78
N LEU A 567 -17.78 -17.53 20.42
CA LEU A 567 -17.37 -18.90 20.12
C LEU A 567 -17.31 -19.71 21.41
N SER A 568 -18.36 -20.49 21.66
CA SER A 568 -18.26 -21.69 22.47
C SER A 568 -17.31 -22.69 21.79
N ALA A 569 -16.17 -22.94 22.45
CA ALA A 569 -15.37 -24.17 22.44
C ALA A 569 -14.85 -24.81 21.12
N GLY A 570 -15.08 -24.28 19.92
CA GLY A 570 -14.81 -25.04 18.67
C GLY A 570 -13.70 -24.56 17.72
N ALA A 571 -13.23 -23.31 17.78
CA ALA A 571 -12.20 -22.81 16.86
C ALA A 571 -10.85 -22.81 17.56
N ASP A 572 -9.96 -23.76 17.22
CA ASP A 572 -8.65 -23.89 17.83
C ASP A 572 -7.79 -22.64 17.55
N PRO A 573 -7.54 -21.79 18.57
CA PRO A 573 -6.74 -20.57 18.41
C PRO A 573 -5.33 -20.87 17.93
N GLN A 574 -4.81 -22.08 18.20
CA GLN A 574 -3.47 -22.50 17.79
C GLN A 574 -3.33 -22.61 16.28
N ALA A 575 -4.36 -23.09 15.56
CA ALA A 575 -4.34 -23.21 14.11
C ALA A 575 -4.30 -21.84 13.39
N PHE A 576 -4.92 -20.80 13.96
CA PHE A 576 -4.86 -19.44 13.42
C PHE A 576 -3.51 -18.77 13.68
N ILE A 577 -2.95 -18.96 14.88
CA ILE A 577 -1.58 -18.53 15.22
C ILE A 577 -0.59 -19.18 14.25
N ALA A 578 -0.68 -20.50 14.02
CA ALA A 578 0.20 -21.22 13.12
C ALA A 578 0.17 -20.66 11.68
N ARG A 579 -1.02 -20.32 11.15
CA ARG A 579 -1.14 -19.70 9.81
C ARG A 579 -0.53 -18.30 9.71
N LYS A 580 -0.65 -17.48 10.75
CA LYS A 580 -0.03 -16.14 10.78
C LYS A 580 1.48 -16.23 11.04
N PHE A 581 1.94 -17.19 11.83
CA PHE A 581 3.36 -17.51 11.99
C PHE A 581 3.98 -18.06 10.71
N ALA A 582 3.26 -18.81 9.88
CA ALA A 582 3.76 -19.31 8.61
C ALA A 582 4.21 -18.18 7.64
N GLN A 583 3.70 -16.95 7.82
CA GLN A 583 4.11 -15.78 7.05
C GLN A 583 5.39 -15.11 7.58
N VAL A 584 5.80 -15.43 8.81
CA VAL A 584 7.00 -14.88 9.46
C VAL A 584 8.24 -15.58 8.92
N GLN A 585 9.23 -14.80 8.51
CA GLN A 585 10.48 -15.34 7.98
C GLN A 585 11.57 -15.41 9.06
N ILE A 586 11.57 -14.45 10.00
CA ILE A 586 12.57 -14.37 11.06
C ILE A 586 11.87 -14.18 12.41
N VAL A 587 12.33 -14.91 13.41
CA VAL A 587 11.94 -14.75 14.81
C VAL A 587 13.12 -14.20 15.60
N VAL A 588 12.88 -13.10 16.33
CA VAL A 588 13.84 -12.49 17.24
C VAL A 588 13.40 -12.87 18.66
N TYR A 589 14.13 -13.78 19.30
CA TYR A 589 13.94 -14.10 20.72
C TYR A 589 14.76 -13.15 21.57
N LEU A 590 14.13 -12.55 22.57
CA LEU A 590 14.74 -11.60 23.48
C LEU A 590 14.54 -11.98 24.93
N TRP A 591 15.54 -11.72 25.75
CA TRP A 591 15.43 -11.72 27.20
C TRP A 591 16.16 -10.51 27.78
N LEU A 592 15.62 -9.97 28.86
CA LEU A 592 16.10 -8.75 29.50
C LEU A 592 16.39 -9.03 30.98
N THR A 593 17.55 -8.58 31.46
CA THR A 593 17.84 -8.47 32.89
C THR A 593 18.27 -7.04 33.22
N THR A 594 17.64 -6.45 34.23
CA THR A 594 18.01 -5.13 34.74
C THR A 594 18.61 -5.29 36.14
N ARG A 595 19.64 -4.51 36.45
CA ARG A 595 20.28 -4.50 37.78
C ARG A 595 20.59 -3.08 38.21
N ARG A 596 20.26 -2.76 39.46
CA ARG A 596 20.70 -1.53 40.11
C ARG A 596 22.04 -1.78 40.77
N VAL A 597 23.02 -0.94 40.48
CA VAL A 597 24.32 -0.96 41.16
C VAL A 597 24.34 0.25 42.09
N SER A 598 24.53 0.01 43.39
CA SER A 598 24.48 1.05 44.42
C SER A 598 25.63 2.07 44.29
N ARG A 599 26.76 1.66 43.72
CA ARG A 599 27.93 2.51 43.50
C ARG A 599 28.68 2.05 42.25
N ASP A 600 28.55 2.79 41.15
CA ASP A 600 29.34 2.53 39.94
C ASP A 600 30.84 2.81 40.24
N PRO A 601 31.76 1.89 39.90
CA PRO A 601 33.19 2.14 40.03
C PRO A 601 33.70 3.39 39.30
N ALA A 602 33.02 3.82 38.23
CA ALA A 602 33.43 4.97 37.41
C ALA A 602 32.89 6.31 37.90
N THR A 603 31.64 6.35 38.40
CA THR A 603 30.95 7.62 38.75
C THR A 603 30.68 7.78 40.24
N GLY A 604 30.79 6.72 41.04
CA GLY A 604 30.49 6.76 42.49
C GLY A 604 29.01 6.95 42.84
N THR A 605 28.13 7.06 41.84
CA THR A 605 26.68 7.23 41.97
C THR A 605 25.94 5.90 41.74
N PRO A 606 24.71 5.74 42.28
CA PRO A 606 23.89 4.59 41.97
C PRO A 606 23.45 4.66 40.51
N VAL A 607 23.56 3.56 39.78
CA VAL A 607 23.25 3.49 38.35
C VAL A 607 22.44 2.25 37.99
N TRP A 608 21.71 2.32 36.89
CA TRP A 608 21.02 1.19 36.31
C TRP A 608 21.79 0.60 35.13
N TYR A 609 21.88 -0.73 35.15
CA TYR A 609 22.39 -1.54 34.05
C TYR A 609 21.27 -2.39 33.48
N ALA A 610 21.24 -2.53 32.15
CA ALA A 610 20.36 -3.44 31.44
C ALA A 610 21.21 -4.42 30.63
N THR A 611 20.76 -5.65 30.51
CA THR A 611 21.38 -6.67 29.67
C THR A 611 20.31 -7.30 28.80
N VAL A 612 20.46 -7.20 27.49
CA VAL A 612 19.57 -7.84 26.53
C VAL A 612 20.33 -8.99 25.89
N GLY A 613 19.78 -10.18 26.01
CA GLY A 613 20.17 -11.28 25.16
C GLY A 613 19.22 -11.42 23.99
N CYS A 614 19.78 -11.79 22.85
CA CYS A 614 19.08 -11.90 21.59
C CYS A 614 19.48 -13.20 20.90
N ARG A 615 18.48 -13.92 20.37
CA ARG A 615 18.65 -15.08 19.52
C ARG A 615 17.78 -14.88 18.28
N LEU A 616 18.41 -14.85 17.11
CA LEU A 616 17.76 -14.65 15.83
C LEU A 616 17.61 -15.98 15.11
N VAL A 617 16.40 -16.37 14.73
CA VAL A 617 16.11 -17.65 14.09
C VAL A 617 15.37 -17.42 12.78
N HIS A 618 15.79 -18.09 11.72
CA HIS A 618 15.02 -18.10 10.48
C HIS A 618 13.92 -19.16 10.57
N LEU A 619 12.66 -18.74 10.60
CA LEU A 619 11.55 -19.63 10.96
C LEU A 619 11.38 -20.77 9.95
N GLN A 620 11.52 -20.48 8.65
CA GLN A 620 11.37 -21.49 7.62
C GLN A 620 12.46 -22.55 7.64
N THR A 621 13.66 -22.27 8.17
CA THR A 621 14.78 -23.22 8.19
C THR A 621 15.16 -23.66 9.61
N ALA A 622 14.49 -23.12 10.64
CA ALA A 622 14.85 -23.25 12.05
C ALA A 622 16.32 -22.87 12.38
N GLN A 623 17.05 -22.23 11.45
CA GLN A 623 18.47 -21.94 11.62
C GLN A 623 18.67 -20.74 12.55
N GLU A 624 19.51 -20.92 13.56
CA GLU A 624 20.01 -19.83 14.39
C GLU A 624 21.01 -18.98 13.59
N LEU A 625 20.65 -17.73 13.33
CA LEU A 625 21.43 -16.80 12.53
C LEU A 625 22.47 -16.05 13.35
N VAL A 626 22.12 -15.76 14.60
CA VAL A 626 23.02 -15.14 15.58
C VAL A 626 22.44 -15.33 16.98
N LYS A 627 23.31 -15.54 17.96
CA LYS A 627 22.99 -15.47 19.38
C LYS A 627 24.04 -14.63 20.07
N PHE A 628 23.60 -13.61 20.79
CA PHE A 628 24.50 -12.70 21.49
C PHE A 628 23.83 -12.10 22.72
N GLN A 629 24.65 -11.51 23.58
CA GLN A 629 24.21 -10.76 24.76
C GLN A 629 24.94 -9.42 24.78
N ILE A 630 24.22 -8.35 25.08
CA ILE A 630 24.75 -7.00 25.21
C ILE A 630 24.35 -6.47 26.57
N THR A 631 25.33 -5.98 27.33
CA THR A 631 25.10 -5.27 28.58
C THR A 631 25.34 -3.79 28.35
N SER A 632 24.51 -2.92 28.95
CA SER A 632 24.76 -1.48 28.99
C SER A 632 26.12 -1.27 29.63
N GLY A 633 27.12 -0.80 28.90
CA GLY A 633 28.46 -0.61 29.46
C GLY A 633 29.45 -1.76 29.28
N ASP A 634 29.23 -2.66 28.34
CA ASP A 634 30.27 -3.60 27.91
C ASP A 634 31.29 -2.94 26.96
N LYS A 635 32.56 -3.36 27.01
CA LYS A 635 33.72 -2.67 26.39
C LYS A 635 33.71 -2.62 24.85
N THR A 636 32.77 -3.28 24.17
CA THR A 636 32.85 -3.56 22.72
C THR A 636 32.05 -2.62 21.82
N SER A 637 31.24 -1.71 22.35
CA SER A 637 30.63 -0.65 21.55
C SER A 637 30.11 0.47 22.44
N ILE A 638 30.88 1.57 22.51
CA ILE A 638 30.59 2.84 23.21
C ILE A 638 30.79 2.72 24.74
N LYS A 639 31.65 3.58 25.30
CA LYS A 639 32.10 3.54 26.71
C LYS A 639 30.92 3.59 27.71
N PRO A 640 31.01 2.94 28.88
CA PRO A 640 29.91 2.81 29.84
C PRO A 640 29.71 4.10 30.61
N VAL A 641 28.49 4.58 30.69
CA VAL A 641 28.04 5.30 31.88
C VAL A 641 26.76 4.59 32.27
N GLY A 642 26.76 3.88 33.40
CA GLY A 642 25.50 3.44 33.97
C GLY A 642 24.57 4.66 34.08
N VAL A 643 23.31 4.52 33.67
CA VAL A 643 22.48 5.71 33.51
C VAL A 643 22.05 6.21 34.89
N PHE A 644 22.66 7.30 35.37
CA PHE A 644 22.11 8.13 36.43
C PHE A 644 22.72 9.54 36.48
N GLY A 645 21.86 10.54 36.29
CA GLY A 645 22.16 11.96 36.47
C GLY A 645 20.87 12.77 36.28
N GLY A 646 20.25 13.23 37.37
CA GLY A 646 19.03 14.06 37.34
C GLY A 646 17.72 13.35 36.94
N LEU A 647 17.74 12.03 36.70
CA LEU A 647 16.57 11.25 36.30
C LEU A 647 15.97 10.47 37.47
N THR A 648 14.65 10.24 37.44
CA THR A 648 13.98 9.33 38.39
C THR A 648 14.42 7.88 38.15
N GLU A 649 14.31 7.02 39.17
CA GLU A 649 14.70 5.61 39.10
C GLU A 649 14.08 4.86 37.91
N ARG A 650 12.80 5.12 37.65
CA ARG A 650 12.06 4.55 36.51
C ARG A 650 12.60 5.02 35.16
N MET A 651 12.92 6.31 35.04
CA MET A 651 13.45 6.88 33.79
C MET A 651 14.87 6.40 33.51
N ALA A 652 15.73 6.36 34.53
CA ALA A 652 17.09 5.84 34.43
C ALA A 652 17.10 4.38 33.95
N ARG A 653 16.20 3.55 34.51
CA ARG A 653 16.05 2.15 34.09
C ARG A 653 15.58 2.01 32.64
N ALA A 654 14.55 2.77 32.25
CA ALA A 654 14.03 2.75 30.88
C ALA A 654 15.09 3.19 29.86
N GLU A 655 15.90 4.19 30.20
CA GLU A 655 16.95 4.68 29.32
C GLU A 655 18.12 3.70 29.18
N ALA A 656 18.50 3.02 30.26
CA ALA A 656 19.47 1.92 30.20
C ALA A 656 19.00 0.80 29.25
N ILE A 657 17.71 0.46 29.27
CA ILE A 657 17.11 -0.53 28.34
C ILE A 657 17.21 -0.03 26.89
N LYS A 658 16.78 1.21 26.60
CA LYS A 658 16.82 1.76 25.23
C LYS A 658 18.23 1.75 24.63
N ASN A 659 19.25 2.09 25.42
CA ASN A 659 20.64 2.11 24.96
C ASN A 659 21.10 0.73 24.48
N VAL A 660 20.79 -0.32 25.25
CA VAL A 660 21.16 -1.69 24.90
C VAL A 660 20.33 -2.22 23.73
N VAL A 661 19.05 -1.85 23.68
CA VAL A 661 18.16 -2.21 22.56
C VAL A 661 18.61 -1.58 21.26
N ARG A 662 19.15 -0.35 21.27
CA ARG A 662 19.73 0.28 20.07
C ARG A 662 20.93 -0.54 19.54
N ALA A 663 21.85 -0.92 20.42
CA ALA A 663 22.97 -1.78 20.03
C ALA A 663 22.52 -3.17 19.55
N CYS A 664 21.48 -3.73 20.19
CA CYS A 664 20.86 -4.98 19.76
C CYS A 664 20.23 -4.85 18.37
N TYR A 665 19.51 -3.75 18.12
CA TYR A 665 18.95 -3.42 16.82
C TYR A 665 20.03 -3.34 15.75
N GLU A 666 21.13 -2.60 15.96
CA GLU A 666 22.20 -2.47 14.98
C GLU A 666 22.81 -3.82 14.62
N ARG A 667 23.04 -4.70 15.61
CA ARG A 667 23.53 -6.07 15.35
C ARG A 667 22.52 -6.91 14.58
N VAL A 668 21.25 -6.90 14.98
CA VAL A 668 20.18 -7.67 14.31
C VAL A 668 19.99 -7.16 12.88
N TYR A 669 19.86 -5.85 12.70
CA TYR A 669 19.71 -5.20 11.40
C TYR A 669 20.90 -5.52 10.50
N ASN A 670 22.14 -5.36 10.98
CA ASN A 670 23.33 -5.71 10.20
C ASN A 670 23.36 -7.20 9.87
N GLN A 671 22.99 -8.10 10.77
CA GLN A 671 22.96 -9.54 10.47
C GLN A 671 21.92 -9.90 9.40
N ILE A 672 20.74 -9.28 9.46
CA ILE A 672 19.66 -9.50 8.48
C ILE A 672 20.03 -8.85 7.14
N ARG A 673 20.60 -7.65 7.15
CA ARG A 673 20.97 -6.85 5.98
C ARG A 673 22.19 -7.36 5.25
N THR A 674 23.23 -7.75 5.98
CA THR A 674 24.49 -8.27 5.40
C THR A 674 24.37 -9.70 4.92
N ARG A 675 23.15 -10.25 4.88
CA ARG A 675 22.82 -11.43 4.07
C ARG A 675 23.19 -11.18 2.59
N LYS A 676 24.47 -11.38 2.24
CA LYS A 676 24.80 -12.44 1.29
C LYS A 676 24.04 -13.63 1.84
N THR A 677 22.97 -14.04 1.15
CA THR A 677 22.34 -15.36 1.30
C THR A 677 23.28 -16.27 2.10
N VAL A 678 23.07 -16.38 3.43
CA VAL A 678 23.71 -17.46 4.17
C VAL A 678 23.26 -18.68 3.41
N LEU A 679 24.26 -19.33 2.85
CA LEU A 679 24.17 -19.94 1.54
C LEU A 679 22.96 -20.89 1.45
N GLN A 680 22.54 -21.20 0.22
CA GLN A 680 22.14 -22.57 -0.11
C GLN A 680 23.32 -23.54 0.13
N GLU A 681 23.95 -23.46 1.29
CA GLU A 681 24.69 -24.54 1.83
C GLU A 681 23.62 -25.42 2.41
N ASN A 682 23.12 -26.26 1.51
CA ASN A 682 22.65 -27.61 1.66
C ASN A 682 23.43 -28.42 2.74
N ILE A 683 23.73 -27.84 3.89
CA ILE A 683 24.46 -28.47 4.97
C ILE A 683 23.42 -29.02 5.94
N TYR A 684 23.49 -30.32 6.15
CA TYR A 684 22.61 -31.07 7.03
C TYR A 684 23.45 -31.72 8.13
N THR A 685 22.97 -31.63 9.35
CA THR A 685 23.49 -32.45 10.45
C THR A 685 22.68 -33.74 10.49
N VAL A 686 23.33 -34.87 10.19
CA VAL A 686 22.70 -36.18 10.20
C VAL A 686 23.13 -36.92 11.47
N LYS A 687 22.15 -37.38 12.25
CA LYS A 687 22.34 -38.08 13.51
C LYS A 687 21.75 -39.48 13.45
N PHE A 688 22.53 -40.47 13.84
CA PHE A 688 22.10 -41.86 14.01
C PHE A 688 22.18 -42.20 15.49
N ALA A 689 21.09 -42.65 16.09
CA ALA A 689 21.04 -42.99 17.52
C ALA A 689 20.53 -44.43 17.73
N ASN A 690 20.92 -45.04 18.84
CA ASN A 690 20.45 -46.37 19.27
C ASN A 690 20.83 -47.54 18.34
N PHE A 691 21.93 -47.41 17.59
CA PHE A 691 22.45 -48.50 16.74
C PHE A 691 23.48 -49.35 17.48
N THR A 692 23.51 -50.66 17.18
CA THR A 692 24.55 -51.57 17.67
C THR A 692 25.90 -51.27 17.01
N SER A 693 27.02 -51.63 17.64
CA SER A 693 28.36 -51.40 17.06
C SER A 693 28.56 -52.06 15.69
N ARG A 694 27.81 -53.12 15.36
CA ARG A 694 27.81 -53.74 14.02
C ARG A 694 27.08 -52.88 12.99
N GLN A 695 25.91 -52.36 13.34
CA GLN A 695 25.15 -51.42 12.50
C GLN A 695 25.89 -50.08 12.33
N GLU A 696 26.57 -49.59 13.38
CA GLU A 696 27.37 -48.38 13.30
C GLU A 696 28.49 -48.46 12.25
N ARG A 697 29.12 -49.63 12.09
CA ARG A 697 30.14 -49.85 11.05
C ARG A 697 29.52 -49.77 9.65
N ARG A 698 28.40 -50.45 9.45
CA ARG A 698 27.66 -50.45 8.17
C ARG A 698 27.12 -49.08 7.80
N ILE A 699 26.64 -48.29 8.78
CA ILE A 699 26.23 -46.90 8.58
C ILE A 699 27.43 -46.03 8.19
N LYS A 700 28.61 -46.24 8.79
CA LYS A 700 29.83 -45.54 8.38
C LYS A 700 30.18 -45.83 6.92
N ASP A 701 30.05 -47.09 6.49
CA ASP A 701 30.29 -47.50 5.11
C ASP A 701 29.26 -46.86 4.16
N ALA A 702 27.97 -46.87 4.51
CA ALA A 702 26.91 -46.19 3.76
C ALA A 702 27.15 -44.67 3.58
N ILE A 703 27.56 -43.99 4.66
CA ILE A 703 27.90 -42.56 4.61
C ILE A 703 29.16 -42.29 3.76
N LEU A 704 30.11 -43.22 3.73
CA LEU A 704 31.28 -43.14 2.84
C LEU A 704 30.89 -43.38 1.38
N ASP A 705 29.93 -44.27 1.11
CA ASP A 705 29.41 -44.52 -0.23
C ASP A 705 28.63 -43.33 -0.80
N LEU A 706 27.88 -42.61 0.04
CA LEU A 706 27.25 -41.33 -0.32
C LEU A 706 28.27 -40.27 -0.79
N LYS A 707 29.51 -40.36 -0.29
CA LYS A 707 30.63 -39.49 -0.66
C LYS A 707 31.40 -40.01 -1.89
N SER A 708 31.31 -41.28 -2.24
CA SER A 708 32.11 -41.92 -3.28
C SER A 708 31.37 -41.97 -4.64
N GLY A 709 32.11 -42.05 -5.76
CA GLY A 709 31.56 -42.14 -7.12
C GLY A 709 31.55 -40.85 -7.97
N LYS A 710 31.33 -41.01 -9.29
CA LYS A 710 31.33 -39.92 -10.30
C LYS A 710 30.26 -38.84 -10.08
N ARG A 711 29.21 -39.14 -9.30
CA ARG A 711 28.11 -38.23 -8.94
C ARG A 711 27.84 -38.27 -7.43
N ALA A 712 28.88 -38.11 -6.60
CA ALA A 712 28.76 -38.02 -5.15
C ALA A 712 27.61 -37.06 -4.73
N TYR A 713 26.76 -37.52 -3.80
CA TYR A 713 25.57 -36.78 -3.36
C TYR A 713 25.92 -35.69 -2.37
N CYS A 714 26.94 -35.90 -1.54
CA CYS A 714 27.34 -34.97 -0.49
C CYS A 714 28.86 -34.80 -0.39
N LYS A 715 29.28 -33.86 0.46
CA LYS A 715 30.64 -33.72 0.98
C LYS A 715 30.55 -33.72 2.50
N ILE A 716 31.24 -34.65 3.16
CA ILE A 716 31.32 -34.68 4.62
C ILE A 716 32.27 -33.54 5.05
N GLU A 717 31.77 -32.55 5.78
CA GLU A 717 32.54 -31.39 6.24
C GLU A 717 33.21 -31.64 7.59
N ALA A 718 32.51 -32.33 8.50
CA ALA A 718 33.05 -32.77 9.78
C ALA A 718 32.36 -34.07 10.23
N SER A 719 33.16 -35.00 10.75
CA SER A 719 32.68 -36.11 11.57
C SER A 719 33.05 -35.80 13.02
N THR A 720 32.13 -35.22 13.78
CA THR A 720 32.30 -35.05 15.22
C THR A 720 32.08 -36.42 15.86
N GLY A 721 33.15 -36.99 16.42
CA GLY A 721 33.13 -38.31 17.04
C GLY A 721 31.97 -38.45 18.03
N GLY A 722 31.19 -39.51 17.85
CA GLY A 722 30.01 -39.82 18.65
C GLY A 722 30.34 -40.02 20.13
N GLY A 723 29.46 -39.51 20.99
CA GLY A 723 29.39 -39.95 22.38
C GLY A 723 28.82 -41.37 22.47
N SER A 724 28.77 -41.95 23.67
CA SER A 724 28.15 -43.26 23.90
C SER A 724 26.66 -43.21 23.50
N GLY A 725 26.31 -43.79 22.35
CA GLY A 725 24.93 -44.00 21.91
C GLY A 725 24.46 -43.21 20.67
N TYR A 726 25.29 -42.37 20.05
CA TYR A 726 24.92 -41.72 18.76
C TYR A 726 26.13 -41.36 17.87
N MET A 727 25.91 -41.33 16.56
CA MET A 727 26.86 -40.87 15.54
C MET A 727 26.34 -39.59 14.87
N GLU A 728 27.22 -38.62 14.62
CA GLU A 728 26.85 -37.33 14.04
C GLU A 728 27.76 -36.93 12.86
N TYR A 729 27.14 -36.59 11.74
CA TYR A 729 27.81 -36.17 10.51
C TYR A 729 27.30 -34.80 10.06
N THR A 730 28.22 -33.91 9.70
CA THR A 730 27.87 -32.66 9.00
C THR A 730 28.09 -32.85 7.51
N LEU A 731 27.00 -32.89 6.73
CA LEU A 731 26.99 -33.20 5.30
C LEU A 731 26.62 -31.97 4.48
N LYS A 732 27.48 -31.55 3.54
CA LYS A 732 27.14 -30.57 2.50
C LYS A 732 26.60 -31.28 1.26
N TRP A 733 25.29 -31.28 1.10
CA TRP A 733 24.56 -31.84 -0.03
C TRP A 733 24.84 -31.07 -1.32
N ARG A 734 25.22 -31.77 -2.39
CA ARG A 734 25.68 -31.12 -3.64
C ARG A 734 24.52 -30.71 -4.56
N ARG A 735 23.37 -31.37 -4.44
CA ARG A 735 22.21 -31.14 -5.32
C ARG A 735 21.23 -30.16 -4.67
N THR A 736 21.13 -28.95 -5.21
CA THR A 736 20.30 -27.87 -4.63
C THR A 736 18.79 -28.01 -4.87
N ARG A 737 18.36 -29.04 -5.62
CA ARG A 737 16.95 -29.31 -5.94
C ARG A 737 16.32 -30.35 -5.02
N ASP A 738 17.12 -31.13 -4.32
CA ASP A 738 16.64 -32.21 -3.47
C ASP A 738 16.04 -31.61 -2.20
N THR A 739 14.81 -31.98 -1.90
CA THR A 739 14.13 -31.63 -0.65
C THR A 739 14.70 -32.46 0.50
N GLN A 740 14.41 -32.08 1.75
CA GLN A 740 14.85 -32.87 2.90
C GLN A 740 14.26 -34.29 2.90
N ALA A 741 13.04 -34.48 2.37
CA ALA A 741 12.45 -35.81 2.17
C ALA A 741 13.28 -36.62 1.18
N ASP A 742 13.63 -36.03 0.02
CA ASP A 742 14.48 -36.70 -0.97
C ASP A 742 15.86 -37.10 -0.38
N ILE A 743 16.43 -36.25 0.48
CA ILE A 743 17.70 -36.53 1.16
C ILE A 743 17.56 -37.69 2.16
N ILE A 744 16.44 -37.73 2.90
CA ILE A 744 16.13 -38.82 3.83
C ILE A 744 16.04 -40.13 3.05
N ASP A 745 15.23 -40.18 1.99
CA ASP A 745 15.04 -41.38 1.16
C ASP A 745 16.35 -41.88 0.56
N ILE A 746 17.21 -40.96 0.10
CA ILE A 746 18.54 -41.32 -0.43
C ILE A 746 19.43 -41.90 0.68
N ILE A 747 19.44 -41.32 1.88
CA ILE A 747 20.26 -41.85 2.99
C ILE A 747 19.73 -43.22 3.44
N ILE A 748 18.41 -43.40 3.51
CA ILE A 748 17.78 -44.69 3.82
C ILE A 748 18.23 -45.75 2.80
N GLY A 749 18.11 -45.47 1.50
CA GLY A 749 18.51 -46.43 0.46
C GLY A 749 19.97 -46.86 0.55
N TYR A 750 20.89 -45.94 0.86
CA TYR A 750 22.31 -46.30 1.05
C TYR A 750 22.57 -47.10 2.34
N CYS A 751 21.79 -46.86 3.40
CA CYS A 751 21.85 -47.68 4.63
C CYS A 751 21.29 -49.09 4.39
N GLU A 752 20.18 -49.21 3.64
CA GLU A 752 19.59 -50.49 3.25
C GLU A 752 20.51 -51.31 2.35
N ASP A 753 21.16 -50.67 1.36
CA ASP A 753 22.18 -51.29 0.50
C ASP A 753 23.38 -51.85 1.32
N ASN A 754 23.62 -51.29 2.51
CA ASN A 754 24.64 -51.72 3.45
C ASN A 754 24.08 -52.61 4.58
N GLU A 755 22.90 -53.21 4.38
CA GLU A 755 22.24 -54.14 5.31
C GLU A 755 21.96 -53.52 6.70
N VAL A 756 21.49 -52.27 6.74
CA VAL A 756 20.96 -51.61 7.94
C VAL A 756 19.67 -50.88 7.62
N GLN A 757 18.58 -51.31 8.25
CA GLN A 757 17.30 -50.60 8.16
C GLN A 757 17.29 -49.43 9.15
N VAL A 758 16.93 -48.26 8.64
CA VAL A 758 16.89 -47.00 9.41
C VAL A 758 15.60 -46.26 9.08
N ASP A 759 15.01 -45.61 10.07
CA ASP A 759 13.80 -44.82 9.91
C ASP A 759 14.00 -43.39 10.46
N SER A 760 13.25 -42.42 9.92
CA SER A 760 13.40 -40.99 10.22
C SER A 760 12.10 -40.34 10.69
N ASN A 761 11.66 -40.70 11.89
CA ASN A 761 10.39 -40.20 12.45
C ASN A 761 10.48 -38.81 13.13
N LYS A 762 11.69 -38.28 13.37
CA LYS A 762 11.92 -37.07 14.20
C LYS A 762 12.78 -35.99 13.54
N SER A 763 12.80 -35.92 12.21
CA SER A 763 13.60 -34.96 11.46
C SER A 763 13.11 -33.51 11.60
N THR A 764 14.03 -32.57 11.84
CA THR A 764 13.75 -31.11 11.83
C THR A 764 14.53 -30.44 10.71
N LYS A 765 14.16 -29.22 10.30
CA LYS A 765 14.78 -28.63 9.10
C LYS A 765 16.28 -28.36 9.30
N GLY A 766 17.11 -29.01 8.49
CA GLY A 766 18.58 -28.97 8.60
C GLY A 766 19.21 -29.99 9.57
N VAL A 767 18.41 -30.72 10.35
CA VAL A 767 18.87 -31.81 11.21
C VAL A 767 18.04 -33.07 10.93
N ILE A 768 18.68 -34.08 10.36
CA ILE A 768 18.06 -35.35 10.01
C ILE A 768 18.43 -36.36 11.08
N TYR A 769 17.42 -37.04 11.61
CA TYR A 769 17.60 -37.99 12.70
C TYR A 769 17.10 -39.38 12.28
N PHE A 770 17.93 -40.38 12.53
CA PHE A 770 17.70 -41.78 12.19
C PHE A 770 17.75 -42.65 13.44
N GLU A 771 16.77 -43.53 13.58
CA GLU A 771 16.71 -44.63 14.55
C GLU A 771 16.64 -45.96 13.79
N PRO A 772 16.95 -47.11 14.43
CA PRO A 772 16.65 -48.41 13.83
C PRO A 772 15.16 -48.46 13.47
N ALA A 773 14.83 -48.98 12.30
CA ALA A 773 13.44 -49.35 12.05
C ALA A 773 13.04 -50.38 13.12
N GLU A 774 11.92 -50.17 13.81
CA GLU A 774 11.41 -51.16 14.75
C GLU A 774 11.13 -52.43 13.93
N ASP A 775 11.90 -53.50 14.19
CA ASP A 775 11.56 -54.82 13.67
C ASP A 775 10.16 -55.12 14.20
N GLU A 776 9.15 -55.19 13.31
CA GLU A 776 7.87 -55.83 13.67
C GLU A 776 8.24 -57.19 14.23
N ASP A 777 7.88 -57.42 15.49
CA ASP A 777 8.22 -58.58 16.30
C ASP A 777 8.43 -59.85 15.45
N ASP A 778 9.67 -60.34 15.39
CA ASP A 778 10.00 -61.74 15.11
C ASP A 778 9.43 -62.58 16.28
N ASP A 779 8.11 -62.69 16.32
CA ASP A 779 7.30 -63.58 17.16
C ASP A 779 6.92 -64.85 16.36
N ASP A 780 7.83 -65.32 15.50
CA ASP A 780 7.79 -66.68 14.91
C ASP A 780 8.99 -67.49 15.42
N PHE A 781 8.87 -67.99 16.66
CA PHE A 781 9.64 -69.14 17.18
C PHE A 781 8.76 -70.12 17.97
#